data_AF-A0A2P7BCM1-F1
#
_entry.id   AF-A0A2P7BCM1-F1
#
_cell.length_a   1.000
_cell.length_b   1.000
_cell.length_c   1.000
_cell.angle_alpha   90.00
_cell.angle_beta   90.00
_cell.angle_gamma   90.00
#
_symmetry.space_group_name_H-M   'P 1'
#
loop_
_entity.id
_entity.type
_entity.pdbx_description
1 polymer ?
#
loop_
_entity_poly.entity_id
_entity_poly.type
_entity_poly.pdbx_seq_one_letter_code
_entity_poly.pdbx_strand_id
1 'polypeptide(L)'
;MLPVGIDAFDPPAYAMSTAGPSIAEISKTADRDEIVSMTGVKLDKGTSFDVFAQAAAARDGSVISVPSLRADDVAATILLPQSLPAWSMYLVWPEREGIRSKPFAINRTESWWLGPESAVSGTMISVYGRNLSKSNGTSTSFIYIKPGRGTGQYVTPLSVNPFKVDFKIPELAAGSYEVWIHNGHGGRFGWSGPLTLSVLDRSPWAGQDRQIFNIRDFGAAGSGVADDTRAIKSALAAAQSAAPSTVYFPSGTYLIASRLDAPSNVRWMGDGMEFTEIRLNTNIDDSMIDGPGQNGQFENLTLNANGKTGSHPLLWIASVSNLRLQTVRLNAWGVAAVESHDSSGLYFDSSELVENGSFYGSSRQIFMTSNRFRMTGYGESVVSLWGGRDFSMIGNDLANADETRDDGYGIGRFFVAQGHFGSMKNMYWGDNKSHQAAPHDCSKVDCNKGEQICFEIVNSELKGGFKDATANTVTFDSLPASSKPGGQDLVIVGGKGAGQRRHISSVSRDVATLDRPWNVIPDRSSRFALAATASQMAVYNNVFQGRSSYAEHDSDSTAVLLYGNVYDAIVDRNQISQMRHGMMTVALASTLGLSPYFLQYSNNTVTDSNSGLYVGTTFTDSGIAGIWGGLGNIYRKNTFSNLAHIGVEYESWGYNGADYNGTVFEGNRFKGLPYGFIDAFRLMWTHDGNFKAPPLYSSRKYNTILYKNVFDRGTASLSGSTGFKSFQPKNTWLNIESTWTGFATGNTGPTKSPDR
;
A
#
# COMPACT_ATOMS: atom_id res chain seq x y z
N MET A 1 -16.85 23.67 -18.38
CA MET A 1 -15.71 24.05 -19.24
C MET A 1 -14.43 23.63 -18.54
N LEU A 2 -13.38 23.22 -19.26
CA LEU A 2 -12.09 22.93 -18.64
C LEU A 2 -11.48 24.25 -18.10
N PRO A 3 -10.79 24.24 -16.95
CA PRO A 3 -10.10 25.41 -16.44
C PRO A 3 -8.84 25.69 -17.29
N VAL A 4 -8.36 26.94 -17.21
CA VAL A 4 -7.10 27.35 -17.85
C VAL A 4 -5.95 26.50 -17.28
N GLY A 5 -5.09 25.97 -18.16
CA GLY A 5 -3.93 25.15 -17.78
C GLY A 5 -4.10 23.64 -17.92
N ILE A 6 -5.30 23.16 -18.24
CA ILE A 6 -5.50 21.79 -18.75
C ILE A 6 -5.09 21.72 -20.22
N ASP A 7 -4.27 20.72 -20.52
CA ASP A 7 -3.74 20.46 -21.85
C ASP A 7 -4.85 19.90 -22.76
N ALA A 8 -4.82 20.29 -24.05
CA ALA A 8 -5.72 19.73 -25.05
C ALA A 8 -5.50 18.23 -25.21
N PHE A 9 -6.58 17.50 -25.48
CA PHE A 9 -6.52 16.05 -25.68
C PHE A 9 -7.71 15.57 -26.49
N ASP A 10 -7.52 15.51 -27.80
CA ASP A 10 -8.54 15.18 -28.78
C ASP A 10 -8.08 13.96 -29.61
N PRO A 11 -8.18 12.75 -29.04
CA PRO A 11 -7.81 11.52 -29.73
C PRO A 11 -8.70 11.27 -30.96
N PRO A 12 -8.17 10.60 -32.00
CA PRO A 12 -8.97 10.20 -33.14
C PRO A 12 -10.07 9.21 -32.73
N ALA A 13 -11.22 9.31 -33.42
CA ALA A 13 -12.31 8.36 -33.25
C ALA A 13 -12.10 7.15 -34.19
N TYR A 14 -11.75 6.00 -33.60
CA TYR A 14 -11.65 4.74 -34.34
C TYR A 14 -12.89 3.87 -34.15
N ALA A 15 -13.27 3.15 -35.21
CA ALA A 15 -14.18 2.02 -35.08
C ALA A 15 -13.48 0.92 -34.27
N MET A 16 -14.16 0.41 -33.23
CA MET A 16 -13.63 -0.62 -32.35
C MET A 16 -14.40 -1.93 -32.53
N SER A 17 -13.70 -3.06 -32.39
CA SER A 17 -14.29 -4.40 -32.48
C SER A 17 -13.82 -5.28 -31.34
N THR A 18 -14.71 -6.15 -30.86
CA THR A 18 -14.38 -7.18 -29.84
C THR A 18 -13.75 -8.43 -30.46
N ALA A 19 -13.66 -8.51 -31.79
CA ALA A 19 -13.02 -9.65 -32.48
C ALA A 19 -11.48 -9.54 -32.53
N GLY A 20 -10.95 -8.33 -32.32
CA GLY A 20 -9.53 -7.99 -32.37
C GLY A 20 -8.75 -8.35 -31.09
N PRO A 21 -7.47 -7.93 -31.03
CA PRO A 21 -6.62 -8.11 -29.85
C PRO A 21 -7.17 -7.28 -28.69
N SER A 22 -7.16 -7.79 -27.46
CA SER A 22 -7.77 -7.09 -26.32
C SER A 22 -6.88 -7.14 -25.09
N ILE A 23 -6.69 -5.98 -24.46
CA ILE A 23 -5.94 -5.84 -23.20
C ILE A 23 -6.87 -6.16 -22.03
N ALA A 24 -6.40 -7.01 -21.13
CA ALA A 24 -7.09 -7.40 -19.91
C ALA A 24 -6.72 -6.46 -18.76
N GLU A 25 -5.43 -6.25 -18.53
CA GLU A 25 -4.87 -5.29 -17.56
C GLU A 25 -3.53 -4.71 -18.04
N ILE A 26 -3.15 -3.52 -17.57
CA ILE A 26 -1.99 -2.76 -18.03
C ILE A 26 -1.44 -1.85 -16.93
N SER A 27 -0.12 -1.73 -16.83
CA SER A 27 0.55 -0.77 -15.93
C SER A 27 0.10 0.67 -16.22
N LYS A 28 -0.20 1.47 -15.20
CA LYS A 28 -0.93 2.75 -15.37
C LYS A 28 -0.09 4.01 -15.42
N THR A 29 1.19 3.94 -15.06
CA THR A 29 2.09 5.10 -14.98
C THR A 29 3.36 4.79 -15.73
N ALA A 30 3.69 5.61 -16.73
CA ALA A 30 4.95 5.55 -17.47
C ALA A 30 5.15 6.85 -18.25
N ASP A 31 6.38 7.33 -18.36
CA ASP A 31 6.77 8.41 -19.26
C ASP A 31 7.20 7.87 -20.64
N ARG A 32 7.44 8.75 -21.60
CA ARG A 32 8.16 8.43 -22.82
C ARG A 32 9.53 7.83 -22.49
N ASP A 33 10.04 6.97 -23.37
CA ASP A 33 11.27 6.22 -23.14
C ASP A 33 11.20 5.31 -21.90
N GLU A 34 9.97 4.88 -21.54
CA GLU A 34 9.72 3.89 -20.51
C GLU A 34 8.79 2.79 -21.01
N ILE A 35 8.86 1.62 -20.38
CA ILE A 35 8.11 0.43 -20.79
C ILE A 35 6.76 0.36 -20.07
N VAL A 36 5.76 -0.10 -20.82
CA VAL A 36 4.43 -0.47 -20.34
C VAL A 36 4.26 -1.97 -20.49
N SER A 37 3.78 -2.63 -19.44
CA SER A 37 3.50 -4.07 -19.42
C SER A 37 2.01 -4.34 -19.29
N MET A 38 1.52 -5.35 -19.99
CA MET A 38 0.10 -5.67 -20.07
C MET A 38 -0.16 -7.15 -20.25
N THR A 39 -1.37 -7.57 -19.87
CA THR A 39 -1.93 -8.90 -20.17
C THR A 39 -3.10 -8.76 -21.13
N GLY A 40 -3.47 -9.83 -21.82
CA GLY A 40 -4.61 -9.80 -22.74
C GLY A 40 -4.81 -11.06 -23.54
N VAL A 41 -5.49 -10.91 -24.67
CA VAL A 41 -5.72 -11.97 -25.66
C VAL A 41 -5.29 -11.50 -27.04
N LYS A 42 -4.69 -12.44 -27.79
CA LYS A 42 -4.11 -12.16 -29.11
C LYS A 42 -3.16 -10.97 -29.07
N LEU A 43 -2.35 -10.83 -28.01
CA LEU A 43 -1.34 -9.76 -27.91
C LEU A 43 0.03 -10.18 -28.47
N ASP A 44 0.09 -11.32 -29.16
CA ASP A 44 1.27 -11.91 -29.77
C ASP A 44 1.97 -10.98 -30.78
N LYS A 45 3.07 -11.45 -31.37
CA LYS A 45 3.91 -10.66 -32.31
C LYS A 45 3.17 -10.09 -33.52
N GLY A 46 1.97 -10.58 -33.86
CA GLY A 46 1.12 -10.02 -34.91
C GLY A 46 0.36 -8.75 -34.50
N THR A 47 0.48 -8.32 -33.25
CA THR A 47 -0.23 -7.16 -32.69
C THR A 47 0.67 -5.94 -32.66
N SER A 48 0.16 -4.82 -33.15
CA SER A 48 0.74 -3.49 -32.98
C SER A 48 -0.05 -2.70 -31.93
N PHE A 49 0.57 -1.65 -31.40
CA PHE A 49 -0.05 -0.77 -30.41
C PHE A 49 0.00 0.67 -30.90
N ASP A 50 -1.16 1.22 -31.22
CA ASP A 50 -1.28 2.62 -31.58
C ASP A 50 -1.31 3.45 -30.28
N VAL A 51 -0.32 4.32 -30.10
CA VAL A 51 -0.18 5.19 -28.92
C VAL A 51 -0.47 6.62 -29.32
N PHE A 52 -1.58 7.17 -28.82
CA PHE A 52 -1.91 8.58 -28.96
C PHE A 52 -1.35 9.41 -27.81
N ALA A 53 -0.82 10.58 -28.14
CA ALA A 53 -0.49 11.62 -27.19
C ALA A 53 -0.74 12.99 -27.81
N GLN A 54 -0.92 14.00 -26.96
CA GLN A 54 -0.99 15.39 -27.40
C GLN A 54 -0.16 16.27 -26.48
N ALA A 55 0.67 17.13 -27.06
CA ALA A 55 1.45 18.10 -26.31
C ALA A 55 0.56 19.29 -25.92
N ALA A 56 0.82 19.89 -24.76
CA ALA A 56 0.02 20.99 -24.20
C ALA A 56 -0.29 22.13 -25.19
N ALA A 57 0.71 22.53 -25.98
CA ALA A 57 0.58 23.64 -26.94
C ALA A 57 0.20 23.18 -28.36
N ALA A 58 0.07 21.88 -28.60
CA ALA A 58 -0.23 21.36 -29.93
C ALA A 58 -1.72 21.42 -30.22
N ARG A 59 -2.06 21.95 -31.41
CA ARG A 59 -3.45 21.98 -31.91
C ARG A 59 -4.00 20.56 -32.10
N ASP A 60 -3.17 19.67 -32.64
CA ASP A 60 -3.51 18.29 -32.98
C ASP A 60 -2.58 17.33 -32.22
N GLY A 61 -3.09 16.16 -31.83
CA GLY A 61 -2.29 15.08 -31.26
C GLY A 61 -1.66 14.18 -32.32
N SER A 62 -0.76 13.29 -31.91
CA SER A 62 -0.11 12.31 -32.77
C SER A 62 -0.42 10.88 -32.33
N VAL A 63 -0.51 9.97 -33.30
CA VAL A 63 -0.58 8.52 -33.07
C VAL A 63 0.70 7.90 -33.59
N ILE A 64 1.38 7.12 -32.75
CA ILE A 64 2.56 6.36 -33.13
C ILE A 64 2.26 4.88 -32.91
N SER A 65 2.35 4.08 -33.98
CA SER A 65 2.22 2.62 -33.88
C SER A 65 3.55 2.02 -33.44
N VAL A 66 3.53 1.21 -32.38
CA VAL A 66 4.71 0.52 -31.85
C VAL A 66 4.50 -0.98 -31.80
N PRO A 67 5.54 -1.79 -32.11
CA PRO A 67 5.46 -3.24 -31.92
C PRO A 67 5.66 -3.62 -30.45
N SER A 68 5.26 -4.83 -30.10
CA SER A 68 5.68 -5.46 -28.85
C SER A 68 7.21 -5.63 -28.79
N LEU A 69 7.82 -5.33 -27.66
CA LEU A 69 9.20 -5.73 -27.33
C LEU A 69 9.27 -7.26 -27.13
N ARG A 70 8.37 -7.77 -26.30
CA ARG A 70 8.09 -9.20 -26.10
C ARG A 70 6.60 -9.39 -25.97
N ALA A 71 6.13 -10.52 -26.48
CA ALA A 71 4.73 -10.90 -26.42
C ALA A 71 4.55 -12.41 -26.55
N ASP A 72 3.48 -12.90 -25.93
CA ASP A 72 2.94 -14.24 -26.10
C ASP A 72 1.41 -14.23 -26.01
N ASP A 73 0.80 -15.39 -25.82
CA ASP A 73 -0.66 -15.53 -25.73
C ASP A 73 -1.28 -14.85 -24.48
N VAL A 74 -0.47 -14.48 -23.49
CA VAL A 74 -0.92 -13.93 -22.20
C VAL A 74 -0.50 -12.48 -22.00
N ALA A 75 0.75 -12.13 -22.32
CA ALA A 75 1.31 -10.83 -21.98
C ALA A 75 2.05 -10.18 -23.16
N ALA A 76 2.12 -8.85 -23.13
CA ALA A 76 2.93 -8.05 -24.03
C ALA A 76 3.58 -6.88 -23.29
N THR A 77 4.69 -6.39 -23.85
CA THR A 77 5.40 -5.20 -23.37
C THR A 77 5.66 -4.27 -24.54
N ILE A 78 5.52 -2.96 -24.33
CA ILE A 78 5.82 -1.93 -25.34
C ILE A 78 6.74 -0.86 -24.75
N LEU A 79 7.61 -0.30 -25.59
CA LEU A 79 8.39 0.89 -25.25
C LEU A 79 7.62 2.13 -25.73
N LEU A 80 7.31 3.06 -24.83
CA LEU A 80 6.75 4.35 -25.23
C LEU A 80 7.82 5.17 -25.96
N PRO A 81 7.60 5.61 -27.22
CA PRO A 81 8.61 6.31 -27.99
C PRO A 81 9.08 7.61 -27.34
N GLN A 82 10.39 7.89 -27.38
CA GLN A 82 10.97 9.13 -26.87
C GLN A 82 10.43 10.39 -27.57
N SER A 83 9.89 10.25 -28.79
CA SER A 83 9.26 11.33 -29.55
C SER A 83 7.90 11.77 -28.97
N LEU A 84 7.29 10.99 -28.07
CA LEU A 84 6.06 11.39 -27.41
C LEU A 84 6.28 12.62 -26.51
N PRO A 85 5.25 13.44 -26.26
CA PRO A 85 5.30 14.51 -25.26
C PRO A 85 5.47 13.94 -23.85
N ALA A 86 6.45 14.43 -23.10
CA ALA A 86 6.75 13.93 -21.75
C ALA A 86 5.57 14.05 -20.79
N TRP A 87 5.34 12.99 -20.02
CA TRP A 87 4.30 12.84 -19.01
C TRP A 87 2.89 13.24 -19.45
N SER A 88 2.60 13.21 -20.75
CA SER A 88 1.24 13.37 -21.25
C SER A 88 0.37 12.19 -20.78
N MET A 89 -0.94 12.33 -20.91
CA MET A 89 -1.82 11.18 -20.90
C MET A 89 -1.63 10.44 -22.22
N TYR A 90 -1.41 9.13 -22.16
CA TYR A 90 -1.31 8.30 -23.36
C TYR A 90 -2.55 7.44 -23.51
N LEU A 91 -3.06 7.29 -24.72
CA LEU A 91 -4.08 6.27 -25.04
C LEU A 91 -3.45 5.20 -25.92
N VAL A 92 -3.60 3.94 -25.51
CA VAL A 92 -2.99 2.77 -26.16
C VAL A 92 -4.09 1.89 -26.71
N TRP A 93 -4.19 1.75 -28.03
CA TRP A 93 -5.07 0.78 -28.71
C TRP A 93 -4.26 -0.42 -29.16
N PRO A 94 -4.67 -1.66 -28.82
CA PRO A 94 -4.16 -2.84 -29.50
C PRO A 94 -4.81 -2.94 -30.89
N GLU A 95 -3.99 -3.27 -31.89
CA GLU A 95 -4.39 -3.36 -33.28
C GLU A 95 -3.79 -4.63 -33.92
N ARG A 96 -4.60 -5.32 -34.72
CA ARG A 96 -4.13 -6.43 -35.56
C ARG A 96 -4.96 -6.51 -36.83
N GLU A 97 -4.29 -6.57 -37.98
CA GLU A 97 -4.93 -6.80 -39.30
C GLU A 97 -6.04 -5.78 -39.62
N GLY A 98 -5.85 -4.51 -39.24
CA GLY A 98 -6.79 -3.41 -39.39
C GLY A 98 -7.87 -3.34 -38.29
N ILE A 99 -7.90 -4.29 -37.35
CA ILE A 99 -8.91 -4.38 -36.29
C ILE A 99 -8.34 -3.79 -35.00
N ARG A 100 -8.93 -2.68 -34.55
CA ARG A 100 -8.63 -2.05 -33.26
C ARG A 100 -9.66 -2.42 -32.20
N SER A 101 -9.21 -2.56 -30.97
CA SER A 101 -10.10 -2.78 -29.81
C SER A 101 -10.03 -1.63 -28.82
N LYS A 102 -10.74 -1.78 -27.68
CA LYS A 102 -10.84 -0.75 -26.63
C LYS A 102 -9.45 -0.22 -26.19
N PRO A 103 -9.25 1.11 -26.13
CA PRO A 103 -8.00 1.67 -25.63
C PRO A 103 -7.88 1.67 -24.12
N PHE A 104 -6.64 1.79 -23.66
CA PHE A 104 -6.29 1.99 -22.26
C PHE A 104 -5.51 3.28 -22.06
N ALA A 105 -5.78 3.95 -20.96
CA ALA A 105 -5.07 5.17 -20.60
C ALA A 105 -3.88 4.89 -19.70
N ILE A 106 -2.77 5.58 -19.97
CA ILE A 106 -1.58 5.69 -19.13
C ILE A 106 -1.49 7.14 -18.67
N ASN A 107 -1.06 7.37 -17.42
CA ASN A 107 -0.97 8.69 -16.77
C ASN A 107 -2.30 9.44 -16.59
N ARG A 108 -3.45 8.77 -16.82
CA ARG A 108 -4.75 9.34 -16.47
C ARG A 108 -4.82 9.53 -14.95
N THR A 109 -5.42 10.63 -14.51
CA THR A 109 -5.70 10.85 -13.08
C THR A 109 -6.64 9.77 -12.55
N GLU A 110 -6.27 9.18 -11.42
CA GLU A 110 -7.04 8.16 -10.73
C GLU A 110 -7.23 8.55 -9.26
N SER A 111 -8.38 9.14 -8.94
CA SER A 111 -8.79 9.40 -7.56
C SER A 111 -9.39 8.13 -6.97
N TRP A 112 -8.77 7.56 -5.94
CA TRP A 112 -9.21 6.30 -5.35
C TRP A 112 -10.17 6.51 -4.18
N TRP A 113 -9.84 7.47 -3.31
CA TRP A 113 -10.63 7.80 -2.13
C TRP A 113 -10.33 9.20 -1.63
N LEU A 114 -11.18 9.71 -0.73
CA LEU A 114 -10.96 10.96 -0.02
C LEU A 114 -11.20 10.75 1.48
N GLY A 115 -10.56 11.61 2.28
CA GLY A 115 -10.58 11.50 3.72
C GLY A 115 -10.30 12.84 4.40
N PRO A 116 -11.04 13.22 5.45
CA PRO A 116 -12.33 12.64 5.85
C PRO A 116 -13.39 12.67 4.76
N GLU A 117 -14.20 11.61 4.65
CA GLU A 117 -15.33 11.54 3.72
C GLU A 117 -16.57 12.33 4.16
N SER A 118 -16.60 12.75 5.42
CA SER A 118 -17.65 13.55 6.02
C SER A 118 -17.06 14.63 6.91
N ALA A 119 -17.31 15.91 6.60
CA ALA A 119 -16.78 17.03 7.37
C ALA A 119 -17.57 18.33 7.11
N VAL A 120 -17.36 19.35 7.94
CA VAL A 120 -17.93 20.69 7.75
C VAL A 120 -17.10 21.54 6.79
N SER A 121 -17.69 22.58 6.22
CA SER A 121 -16.99 23.62 5.45
C SER A 121 -15.77 24.16 6.21
N GLY A 122 -14.70 24.48 5.47
CA GLY A 122 -13.41 24.92 6.03
C GLY A 122 -12.49 23.80 6.52
N THR A 123 -12.99 22.58 6.72
CA THR A 123 -12.17 21.43 7.10
C THR A 123 -11.18 21.07 6.00
N MET A 124 -9.92 20.80 6.36
CA MET A 124 -8.94 20.24 5.43
C MET A 124 -9.25 18.77 5.19
N ILE A 125 -9.35 18.40 3.92
CA ILE A 125 -9.51 17.02 3.47
C ILE A 125 -8.48 16.71 2.38
N SER A 126 -8.24 15.43 2.14
CA SER A 126 -7.27 14.93 1.17
C SER A 126 -7.95 14.01 0.17
N VAL A 127 -7.60 14.13 -1.12
CA VAL A 127 -7.82 13.06 -2.10
C VAL A 127 -6.54 12.25 -2.26
N TYR A 128 -6.68 10.94 -2.26
CA TYR A 128 -5.60 9.99 -2.46
C TYR A 128 -5.83 9.20 -3.75
N GLY A 129 -4.75 8.82 -4.43
CA GLY A 129 -4.85 8.29 -5.77
C GLY A 129 -3.52 8.05 -6.44
N ARG A 130 -3.55 8.08 -7.77
CA ARG A 130 -2.38 8.00 -8.65
C ARG A 130 -2.49 9.05 -9.76
N ASN A 131 -1.33 9.53 -10.22
CA ASN A 131 -1.21 10.56 -11.26
C ASN A 131 -2.04 11.80 -10.91
N LEU A 132 -2.05 12.24 -9.64
CA LEU A 132 -2.83 13.38 -9.17
C LEU A 132 -2.16 14.73 -9.46
N SER A 133 -0.85 14.73 -9.71
CA SER A 133 -0.08 15.92 -10.04
C SER A 133 0.27 16.00 -11.53
N LYS A 134 0.30 17.22 -12.08
CA LYS A 134 0.77 17.44 -13.46
C LYS A 134 2.19 16.91 -13.59
N SER A 135 2.44 16.19 -14.67
CA SER A 135 3.75 15.60 -14.98
C SER A 135 4.38 14.76 -13.87
N ASN A 136 3.54 14.14 -13.03
CA ASN A 136 3.93 13.18 -11.99
C ASN A 136 5.03 13.69 -11.04
N GLY A 137 4.86 14.90 -10.50
CA GLY A 137 5.80 15.46 -9.52
C GLY A 137 5.70 16.97 -9.32
N THR A 138 4.87 17.68 -10.08
CA THR A 138 4.64 19.12 -9.86
C THR A 138 3.64 19.37 -8.73
N SER A 139 3.47 20.63 -8.35
CA SER A 139 2.46 21.07 -7.38
C SER A 139 1.10 21.40 -8.00
N THR A 140 0.87 21.05 -9.28
CA THR A 140 -0.36 21.41 -10.00
C THR A 140 -1.36 20.26 -10.01
N SER A 141 -2.59 20.53 -9.57
CA SER A 141 -3.76 19.66 -9.71
C SER A 141 -5.02 20.53 -9.75
N PHE A 142 -6.10 20.03 -10.34
CA PHE A 142 -7.38 20.73 -10.45
C PHE A 142 -8.48 19.94 -9.74
N ILE A 143 -9.21 20.62 -8.86
CA ILE A 143 -10.30 20.04 -8.07
C ILE A 143 -11.59 20.73 -8.47
N TYR A 144 -12.62 19.95 -8.77
CA TYR A 144 -13.96 20.46 -9.04
C TYR A 144 -14.98 19.78 -8.12
N ILE A 145 -15.70 20.57 -7.34
CA ILE A 145 -16.72 20.08 -6.40
C ILE A 145 -18.08 20.54 -6.86
N LYS A 146 -19.03 19.62 -7.01
CA LYS A 146 -20.41 19.95 -7.40
C LYS A 146 -21.45 19.17 -6.61
N PRO A 147 -22.66 19.71 -6.39
CA PRO A 147 -23.78 18.90 -5.93
C PRO A 147 -24.16 17.85 -6.98
N GLY A 148 -24.91 16.82 -6.57
CA GLY A 148 -25.41 15.80 -7.50
C GLY A 148 -26.22 16.38 -8.67
N ARG A 149 -26.91 17.51 -8.45
CA ARG A 149 -27.57 18.31 -9.48
C ARG A 149 -27.20 19.79 -9.32
N GLY A 150 -26.80 20.43 -10.41
CA GLY A 150 -26.41 21.84 -10.44
C GLY A 150 -24.96 22.07 -10.82
N THR A 151 -24.54 23.33 -10.79
CA THR A 151 -23.19 23.76 -11.12
C THR A 151 -22.30 23.69 -9.89
N GLY A 152 -21.09 23.17 -10.05
CA GLY A 152 -20.04 23.18 -9.02
C GLY A 152 -19.05 24.31 -9.15
N GLN A 153 -18.01 24.26 -8.33
CA GLN A 153 -16.93 25.24 -8.27
C GLN A 153 -15.55 24.57 -8.27
N TYR A 154 -14.55 25.29 -8.79
CA TYR A 154 -13.15 24.89 -8.65
C TYR A 154 -12.64 25.22 -7.25
N VAL A 155 -11.80 24.34 -6.73
CA VAL A 155 -11.15 24.53 -5.42
C VAL A 155 -9.65 24.54 -5.61
N THR A 156 -9.00 25.52 -4.99
CA THR A 156 -7.54 25.64 -5.00
C THR A 156 -6.92 24.56 -4.11
N PRO A 157 -6.02 23.72 -4.63
CA PRO A 157 -5.29 22.78 -3.79
C PRO A 157 -4.31 23.52 -2.87
N LEU A 158 -4.11 22.99 -1.67
CA LEU A 158 -3.14 23.47 -0.67
C LEU A 158 -1.78 22.80 -0.81
N SER A 159 -1.79 21.49 -1.08
CA SER A 159 -0.59 20.67 -1.29
C SER A 159 -0.91 19.61 -2.34
N VAL A 160 0.06 19.32 -3.20
CA VAL A 160 -0.08 18.38 -4.30
C VAL A 160 1.19 17.57 -4.42
N ASN A 161 1.03 16.26 -4.44
CA ASN A 161 2.04 15.33 -4.92
C ASN A 161 1.35 14.31 -5.87
N PRO A 162 2.09 13.36 -6.48
CA PRO A 162 1.51 12.40 -7.42
C PRO A 162 0.38 11.51 -6.88
N PHE A 163 0.29 11.35 -5.56
CA PHE A 163 -0.57 10.38 -4.88
C PHE A 163 -1.53 11.00 -3.85
N LYS A 164 -1.36 12.29 -3.52
CA LYS A 164 -2.18 13.03 -2.55
C LYS A 164 -2.38 14.49 -2.95
N VAL A 165 -3.61 14.98 -2.79
CA VAL A 165 -3.99 16.39 -2.98
C VAL A 165 -4.80 16.87 -1.80
N ASP A 166 -4.33 17.93 -1.14
CA ASP A 166 -4.98 18.53 0.02
C ASP A 166 -5.76 19.77 -0.38
N PHE A 167 -6.93 19.97 0.22
CA PHE A 167 -7.73 21.17 0.05
C PHE A 167 -8.66 21.40 1.23
N LYS A 168 -9.20 22.62 1.34
CA LYS A 168 -10.28 22.91 2.28
C LYS A 168 -11.62 22.78 1.58
N ILE A 169 -12.61 22.20 2.26
CA ILE A 169 -14.00 22.23 1.80
C ILE A 169 -14.41 23.71 1.70
N PRO A 170 -14.84 24.21 0.53
CA PRO A 170 -15.29 25.59 0.40
C PRO A 170 -16.61 25.79 1.16
N GLU A 171 -17.08 27.04 1.27
CA GLU A 171 -18.38 27.33 1.85
C GLU A 171 -19.50 26.65 1.04
N LEU A 172 -20.05 25.58 1.59
CA LEU A 172 -21.08 24.73 1.03
C LEU A 172 -22.16 24.48 2.08
N ALA A 173 -23.42 24.38 1.64
CA ALA A 173 -24.49 23.88 2.48
C ALA A 173 -24.28 22.39 2.78
N ALA A 174 -24.88 21.88 3.86
CA ALA A 174 -24.82 20.45 4.11
C ALA A 174 -25.51 19.65 3.00
N GLY A 175 -24.93 18.51 2.68
CA GLY A 175 -25.39 17.66 1.60
C GLY A 175 -24.29 16.79 1.01
N SER A 176 -24.67 16.01 -0.01
CA SER A 176 -23.74 15.16 -0.74
C SER A 176 -23.22 15.87 -1.98
N TYR A 177 -21.89 15.84 -2.12
CA TYR A 177 -21.15 16.45 -3.21
C TYR A 177 -20.28 15.42 -3.93
N GLU A 178 -20.11 15.64 -5.22
CA GLU A 178 -19.15 14.96 -6.05
C GLU A 178 -17.85 15.75 -6.07
N VAL A 179 -16.73 15.07 -5.83
CA VAL A 179 -15.37 15.61 -5.96
C VAL A 179 -14.69 14.97 -7.18
N TRP A 180 -14.26 15.81 -8.10
CA TRP A 180 -13.58 15.42 -9.33
C TRP A 180 -12.16 15.98 -9.34
N ILE A 181 -11.19 15.16 -9.76
CA ILE A 181 -9.77 15.54 -9.82
C ILE A 181 -9.24 15.42 -11.25
N HIS A 182 -8.34 16.33 -11.61
CA HIS A 182 -7.64 16.31 -12.88
C HIS A 182 -6.21 16.83 -12.69
N ASN A 183 -5.20 16.10 -13.19
CA ASN A 183 -3.80 16.48 -13.02
C ASN A 183 -3.29 17.54 -14.00
N GLY A 184 -4.06 17.83 -15.06
CA GLY A 184 -3.73 18.80 -16.09
C GLY A 184 -3.50 18.17 -17.48
N HIS A 185 -3.36 16.85 -17.55
CA HIS A 185 -3.19 16.08 -18.77
C HIS A 185 -4.48 15.35 -19.17
N GLY A 186 -4.75 15.21 -20.46
CA GLY A 186 -5.86 14.39 -20.96
C GLY A 186 -7.16 15.12 -21.27
N GLY A 187 -7.20 16.45 -21.24
CA GLY A 187 -8.37 17.24 -21.63
C GLY A 187 -9.65 16.79 -20.92
N ARG A 188 -10.70 16.47 -21.67
CA ARG A 188 -11.94 15.95 -21.07
C ARG A 188 -11.83 14.50 -20.57
N PHE A 189 -10.87 13.73 -21.08
CA PHE A 189 -10.67 12.31 -20.77
C PHE A 189 -9.81 12.10 -19.52
N GLY A 190 -9.09 13.13 -19.07
CA GLY A 190 -8.22 13.09 -17.90
C GLY A 190 -8.96 13.13 -16.56
N TRP A 191 -10.24 13.51 -16.54
CA TRP A 191 -11.02 13.62 -15.30
C TRP A 191 -11.15 12.27 -14.58
N SER A 192 -10.98 12.33 -13.26
CA SER A 192 -11.22 11.23 -12.33
C SER A 192 -12.33 11.58 -11.34
N GLY A 193 -13.11 10.57 -10.94
CA GLY A 193 -14.26 10.71 -10.06
C GLY A 193 -15.59 10.26 -10.70
N PRO A 194 -16.73 10.57 -10.05
CA PRO A 194 -16.80 11.34 -8.82
C PRO A 194 -16.43 10.50 -7.59
N LEU A 195 -15.64 11.07 -6.68
CA LEU A 195 -15.63 10.65 -5.27
C LEU A 195 -16.80 11.33 -4.54
N THR A 196 -17.35 10.69 -3.51
CA THR A 196 -18.46 11.26 -2.73
C THR A 196 -17.93 11.93 -1.46
N LEU A 197 -18.34 13.18 -1.23
CA LEU A 197 -18.09 13.95 -0.01
C LEU A 197 -19.42 14.31 0.65
N SER A 198 -19.55 14.04 1.95
CA SER A 198 -20.68 14.51 2.76
C SER A 198 -20.29 15.78 3.50
N VAL A 199 -20.84 16.93 3.09
CA VAL A 199 -20.69 18.18 3.85
C VAL A 199 -21.72 18.17 4.98
N LEU A 200 -21.23 18.30 6.22
CA LEU A 200 -22.05 18.26 7.43
C LEU A 200 -22.49 19.66 7.84
N ASP A 201 -23.68 19.78 8.45
CA ASP A 201 -24.14 21.04 9.08
C ASP A 201 -23.31 21.40 10.32
N ARG A 202 -22.87 20.37 11.05
CA ARG A 202 -22.11 20.50 12.30
C ARG A 202 -21.03 19.44 12.39
N SER A 203 -19.91 19.83 12.98
CA SER A 203 -18.81 18.92 13.26
C SER A 203 -19.24 17.84 14.26
N PRO A 204 -18.75 16.58 14.15
CA PRO A 204 -18.96 15.55 15.18
C PRO A 204 -18.47 15.98 16.57
N TRP A 205 -17.59 16.96 16.60
CA TRP A 205 -16.93 17.53 17.79
C TRP A 205 -17.69 18.70 18.41
N ALA A 206 -18.77 19.18 17.77
CA ALA A 206 -19.41 20.44 18.12
C ALA A 206 -20.11 20.38 19.49
N GLY A 207 -19.90 21.42 20.30
CA GLY A 207 -20.61 21.63 21.57
C GLY A 207 -19.96 21.00 22.79
N GLN A 208 -18.87 20.24 22.65
CA GLN A 208 -18.16 19.63 23.79
C GLN A 208 -17.52 20.66 24.72
N ASP A 209 -17.26 21.87 24.25
CA ASP A 209 -16.72 23.00 24.99
C ASP A 209 -17.78 23.81 25.76
N ARG A 210 -19.08 23.56 25.55
CA ARG A 210 -20.17 24.30 26.20
C ARG A 210 -20.26 24.06 27.69
N GLN A 211 -19.90 22.86 28.12
CA GLN A 211 -19.94 22.45 29.51
C GLN A 211 -18.68 21.68 29.85
N ILE A 212 -17.98 22.17 30.88
CA ILE A 212 -16.71 21.62 31.34
C ILE A 212 -16.87 21.16 32.79
N PHE A 213 -16.54 19.89 33.04
CA PHE A 213 -16.50 19.30 34.37
C PHE A 213 -15.04 19.15 34.79
N ASN A 214 -14.58 20.01 35.69
CA ASN A 214 -13.24 19.88 36.26
C ASN A 214 -13.25 18.77 37.30
N ILE A 215 -12.39 17.75 37.15
CA ILE A 215 -12.37 16.60 38.07
C ILE A 215 -12.05 16.99 39.52
N ARG A 216 -11.44 18.16 39.77
CA ARG A 216 -11.19 18.66 41.13
C ARG A 216 -12.48 19.06 41.85
N ASP A 217 -13.50 19.51 41.12
CA ASP A 217 -14.82 19.81 41.69
C ASP A 217 -15.53 18.52 42.19
N PHE A 218 -15.06 17.35 41.73
CA PHE A 218 -15.51 16.03 42.16
C PHE A 218 -14.59 15.40 43.22
N GLY A 219 -13.58 16.15 43.70
CA GLY A 219 -12.69 15.74 44.77
C GLY A 219 -11.39 15.04 44.33
N ALA A 220 -11.02 15.11 43.06
CA ALA A 220 -9.71 14.61 42.61
C ALA A 220 -8.58 15.51 43.14
N ALA A 221 -7.51 14.90 43.65
CA ALA A 221 -6.34 15.58 44.20
C ALA A 221 -5.25 15.80 43.14
N GLY A 222 -4.99 14.80 42.28
CA GLY A 222 -3.91 14.89 41.27
C GLY A 222 -2.50 14.92 41.87
N SER A 223 -2.33 14.37 43.08
CA SER A 223 -1.09 14.46 43.85
C SER A 223 -0.06 13.37 43.54
N GLY A 224 -0.43 12.36 42.73
CA GLY A 224 0.37 11.15 42.51
C GLY A 224 0.38 10.20 43.70
N VAL A 225 -0.47 10.43 44.71
CA VAL A 225 -0.57 9.59 45.93
C VAL A 225 -2.00 9.17 46.22
N ALA A 226 -2.96 10.10 46.12
CA ALA A 226 -4.37 9.79 46.38
C ALA A 226 -4.97 8.98 45.22
N ASP A 227 -5.88 8.05 45.55
CA ASP A 227 -6.71 7.37 44.56
C ASP A 227 -7.84 8.30 44.10
N ASP A 228 -7.76 8.74 42.84
CA ASP A 228 -8.68 9.68 42.20
C ASP A 228 -9.81 8.99 41.43
N THR A 229 -9.86 7.64 41.44
CA THR A 229 -10.79 6.84 40.63
C THR A 229 -12.25 7.28 40.80
N ARG A 230 -12.72 7.43 42.04
CA ARG A 230 -14.11 7.77 42.33
C ARG A 230 -14.48 9.16 41.83
N ALA A 231 -13.57 10.13 42.00
CA ALA A 231 -13.78 11.50 41.54
C ALA A 231 -13.87 11.55 40.01
N ILE A 232 -12.95 10.87 39.32
CA ILE A 232 -12.94 10.78 37.85
C ILE A 232 -14.21 10.09 37.33
N LYS A 233 -14.61 8.93 37.90
CA LYS A 233 -15.86 8.25 37.51
C LYS A 233 -17.09 9.13 37.72
N SER A 234 -17.13 9.92 38.79
CA SER A 234 -18.24 10.85 39.06
C SER A 234 -18.28 12.00 38.05
N ALA A 235 -17.12 12.57 37.70
CA ALA A 235 -17.02 13.61 36.67
C ALA A 235 -17.44 13.07 35.28
N LEU A 236 -17.03 11.84 34.94
CA LEU A 236 -17.41 11.17 33.69
C LEU A 236 -18.91 10.91 33.61
N ALA A 237 -19.55 10.47 34.71
CA ALA A 237 -20.99 10.28 34.76
C ALA A 237 -21.77 11.62 34.62
N ALA A 238 -21.28 12.69 35.24
CA ALA A 238 -21.84 14.02 35.11
C ALA A 238 -21.70 14.55 33.67
N ALA A 239 -20.53 14.38 33.07
CA ALA A 239 -20.27 14.72 31.68
C ALA A 239 -21.15 13.93 30.72
N GLN A 240 -21.27 12.61 30.90
CA GLN A 240 -22.16 11.78 30.08
C GLN A 240 -23.61 12.26 30.13
N SER A 241 -24.10 12.65 31.31
CA SER A 241 -25.46 13.16 31.50
C SER A 241 -25.69 14.51 30.82
N ALA A 242 -24.62 15.26 30.56
CA ALA A 242 -24.62 16.58 29.94
C ALA A 242 -24.02 16.59 28.52
N ALA A 243 -23.76 15.41 27.93
CA ALA A 243 -23.08 15.31 26.66
C ALA A 243 -23.88 16.00 25.53
N PRO A 244 -23.23 16.70 24.58
CA PRO A 244 -21.78 16.82 24.41
C PRO A 244 -21.14 17.74 25.46
N SER A 245 -20.03 17.30 26.04
CA SER A 245 -19.33 18.03 27.11
C SER A 245 -17.83 17.69 27.18
N THR A 246 -17.10 18.34 28.09
CA THR A 246 -15.69 18.09 28.36
C THR A 246 -15.50 17.69 29.82
N VAL A 247 -14.66 16.68 30.07
CA VAL A 247 -14.02 16.45 31.37
C VAL A 247 -12.62 17.03 31.31
N TYR A 248 -12.34 17.97 32.21
CA TYR A 248 -11.07 18.67 32.29
C TYR A 248 -10.23 18.13 33.44
N PHE A 249 -8.97 17.82 33.13
CA PHE A 249 -7.95 17.25 33.99
C PHE A 249 -6.80 18.27 34.16
N PRO A 250 -6.85 19.14 35.18
CA PRO A 250 -5.76 20.10 35.43
C PRO A 250 -4.41 19.38 35.62
N SER A 251 -3.30 20.11 35.56
CA SER A 251 -1.98 19.52 35.79
C SER A 251 -1.92 18.75 37.13
N GLY A 252 -1.31 17.57 37.08
CA GLY A 252 -1.19 16.64 38.20
C GLY A 252 -1.07 15.19 37.72
N THR A 253 -0.77 14.30 38.66
CA THR A 253 -0.78 12.85 38.45
C THR A 253 -1.99 12.27 39.19
N TYR A 254 -2.96 11.76 38.45
CA TYR A 254 -4.19 11.18 38.98
C TYR A 254 -4.08 9.67 39.00
N LEU A 255 -4.04 9.08 40.20
CA LEU A 255 -3.95 7.64 40.33
C LEU A 255 -5.33 6.99 40.19
N ILE A 256 -5.40 5.90 39.44
CA ILE A 256 -6.61 5.08 39.33
C ILE A 256 -6.34 3.63 39.69
N ALA A 257 -7.34 2.99 40.30
CA ALA A 257 -7.29 1.61 40.79
C ALA A 257 -8.27 0.66 40.06
N SER A 258 -9.02 1.16 39.08
CA SER A 258 -9.91 0.34 38.23
C SER A 258 -10.12 1.02 36.87
N ARG A 259 -10.59 0.23 35.89
CA ARG A 259 -10.96 0.71 34.54
C ARG A 259 -11.87 1.95 34.60
N LEU A 260 -11.66 2.87 33.65
CA LEU A 260 -12.56 3.99 33.36
C LEU A 260 -13.32 3.73 32.06
N ASP A 261 -14.64 3.92 32.08
CA ASP A 261 -15.45 3.83 30.86
C ASP A 261 -15.54 5.22 30.21
N ALA A 262 -15.09 5.37 28.97
CA ALA A 262 -15.12 6.61 28.23
C ALA A 262 -16.52 6.84 27.60
N PRO A 263 -17.27 7.88 28.01
CA PRO A 263 -18.60 8.11 27.46
C PRO A 263 -18.54 8.65 26.03
N SER A 264 -19.57 8.33 25.24
CA SER A 264 -19.73 8.92 23.91
C SER A 264 -19.97 10.43 24.00
N ASN A 265 -19.50 11.17 22.98
CA ASN A 265 -19.61 12.62 22.87
C ASN A 265 -18.94 13.41 24.02
N VAL A 266 -17.99 12.82 24.74
CA VAL A 266 -17.22 13.50 25.79
C VAL A 266 -15.76 13.68 25.36
N ARG A 267 -15.25 14.92 25.54
CA ARG A 267 -13.82 15.23 25.40
C ARG A 267 -13.11 15.11 26.73
N TRP A 268 -11.93 14.50 26.73
CA TRP A 268 -11.00 14.43 27.85
C TRP A 268 -9.86 15.39 27.55
N MET A 269 -9.71 16.43 28.38
CA MET A 269 -8.75 17.51 28.14
C MET A 269 -7.81 17.67 29.32
N GLY A 270 -6.50 17.66 29.07
CA GLY A 270 -5.48 18.03 30.06
C GLY A 270 -4.78 19.38 29.79
N ASP A 271 -3.80 19.72 30.61
CA ASP A 271 -2.97 20.93 30.46
C ASP A 271 -1.74 20.72 29.56
N GLY A 272 -1.53 19.49 29.06
CA GLY A 272 -0.43 19.08 28.20
C GLY A 272 0.05 17.68 28.54
N MET A 273 0.59 16.97 27.56
CA MET A 273 1.07 15.59 27.74
C MET A 273 2.15 15.45 28.83
N GLU A 274 2.92 16.50 29.11
CA GLU A 274 3.94 16.51 30.18
C GLU A 274 3.41 17.00 31.54
N PHE A 275 2.17 17.47 31.61
CA PHE A 275 1.62 18.16 32.79
C PHE A 275 0.43 17.44 33.43
N THR A 276 -0.35 16.72 32.64
CA THR A 276 -1.52 15.96 33.10
C THR A 276 -1.29 14.48 32.83
N GLU A 277 -1.30 13.66 33.88
CA GLU A 277 -1.16 12.21 33.76
C GLU A 277 -2.26 11.49 34.54
N ILE A 278 -2.90 10.52 33.90
CA ILE A 278 -3.76 9.53 34.55
C ILE A 278 -2.97 8.22 34.58
N ARG A 279 -2.76 7.62 35.76
CA ARG A 279 -1.87 6.47 35.94
C ARG A 279 -2.51 5.36 36.76
N LEU A 280 -2.40 4.11 36.31
CA LEU A 280 -2.76 2.97 37.14
C LEU A 280 -1.82 2.83 38.35
N ASN A 281 -2.38 2.63 39.55
CA ASN A 281 -1.61 2.36 40.77
C ASN A 281 -1.70 0.91 41.24
N THR A 282 -2.72 0.16 40.77
CA THR A 282 -2.92 -1.26 41.06
C THR A 282 -3.04 -2.07 39.78
N ASN A 283 -2.71 -3.36 39.86
CA ASN A 283 -2.90 -4.27 38.74
C ASN A 283 -4.40 -4.50 38.53
N ILE A 284 -4.85 -4.34 37.29
CA ILE A 284 -6.19 -4.63 36.82
C ILE A 284 -6.08 -5.69 35.72
N ASP A 285 -6.91 -6.71 35.77
CA ASP A 285 -7.03 -7.72 34.70
C ASP A 285 -8.08 -7.24 33.68
N ASP A 286 -7.85 -6.03 33.17
CA ASP A 286 -8.76 -5.28 32.30
C ASP A 286 -7.99 -4.16 31.59
N SER A 287 -8.59 -3.58 30.55
CA SER A 287 -8.07 -2.36 29.93
C SER A 287 -8.16 -1.16 30.86
N MET A 288 -7.25 -0.20 30.70
CA MET A 288 -7.27 1.04 31.48
C MET A 288 -8.51 1.88 31.14
N ILE A 289 -8.84 1.95 29.84
CA ILE A 289 -10.00 2.65 29.31
C ILE A 289 -10.78 1.73 28.36
N ASP A 290 -12.11 1.73 28.49
CA ASP A 290 -13.04 1.07 27.57
C ASP A 290 -13.96 2.11 26.92
N GLY A 291 -14.08 2.05 25.59
CA GLY A 291 -14.83 3.00 24.77
C GLY A 291 -14.04 4.26 24.41
N PRO A 292 -14.67 5.25 23.77
CA PRO A 292 -16.11 5.43 23.60
C PRO A 292 -16.68 4.76 22.35
N GLY A 293 -18.02 4.73 22.25
CA GLY A 293 -18.73 4.27 21.05
C GLY A 293 -18.92 5.33 19.96
N GLN A 294 -18.92 6.63 20.30
CA GLN A 294 -19.07 7.74 19.34
C GLN A 294 -18.39 9.02 19.80
N ASN A 295 -17.81 9.78 18.86
CA ASN A 295 -17.31 11.14 19.00
C ASN A 295 -16.43 11.36 20.25
N GLY A 296 -15.52 10.42 20.49
CA GLY A 296 -14.55 10.47 21.57
C GLY A 296 -13.39 11.39 21.26
N GLN A 297 -12.97 12.21 22.23
CA GLN A 297 -11.77 13.01 22.09
C GLN A 297 -10.88 12.91 23.34
N PHE A 298 -9.59 12.70 23.14
CA PHE A 298 -8.57 12.79 24.17
C PHE A 298 -7.50 13.77 23.71
N GLU A 299 -7.14 14.71 24.57
CA GLU A 299 -6.28 15.82 24.18
C GLU A 299 -5.42 16.33 25.34
N ASN A 300 -4.15 16.65 25.03
CA ASN A 300 -3.21 17.30 25.94
C ASN A 300 -3.03 16.56 27.29
N LEU A 301 -2.92 15.23 27.28
CA LEU A 301 -2.75 14.43 28.49
C LEU A 301 -1.94 13.15 28.24
N THR A 302 -1.43 12.56 29.32
CA THR A 302 -0.84 11.22 29.34
C THR A 302 -1.81 10.23 29.97
N LEU A 303 -2.02 9.10 29.31
CA LEU A 303 -2.61 7.89 29.89
C LEU A 303 -1.49 6.87 30.10
N ASN A 304 -1.28 6.44 31.35
CA ASN A 304 -0.16 5.57 31.71
C ASN A 304 -0.66 4.28 32.36
N ALA A 305 -0.57 3.18 31.61
CA ALA A 305 -0.91 1.84 32.08
C ALA A 305 0.00 1.36 33.21
N ASN A 306 1.22 1.91 33.31
CA ASN A 306 2.20 1.60 34.35
C ASN A 306 2.53 0.10 34.48
N GLY A 307 2.35 -0.67 33.40
CA GLY A 307 2.51 -2.14 33.38
C GLY A 307 1.43 -2.90 34.18
N LYS A 308 0.24 -2.30 34.35
CA LYS A 308 -0.79 -2.77 35.28
C LYS A 308 -2.09 -3.25 34.64
N THR A 309 -2.15 -3.41 33.32
CA THR A 309 -3.34 -3.92 32.59
C THR A 309 -3.31 -5.44 32.34
N GLY A 310 -2.32 -6.16 32.88
CA GLY A 310 -2.11 -7.56 32.54
C GLY A 310 -1.73 -7.70 31.07
N SER A 311 -2.48 -8.49 30.31
CA SER A 311 -2.33 -8.62 28.85
C SER A 311 -3.28 -7.72 28.05
N HIS A 312 -4.12 -6.93 28.72
CA HIS A 312 -5.12 -6.10 28.06
C HIS A 312 -4.49 -4.82 27.48
N PRO A 313 -5.02 -4.30 26.36
CA PRO A 313 -4.56 -3.04 25.81
C PRO A 313 -4.88 -1.88 26.76
N LEU A 314 -4.17 -0.75 26.60
CA LEU A 314 -4.46 0.46 27.36
C LEU A 314 -5.86 0.98 27.03
N LEU A 315 -6.17 1.16 25.74
CA LEU A 315 -7.50 1.52 25.22
C LEU A 315 -8.13 0.31 24.52
N TRP A 316 -9.27 -0.15 25.04
CA TRP A 316 -10.15 -1.08 24.33
C TRP A 316 -11.30 -0.33 23.67
N ILE A 317 -11.42 -0.45 22.34
CA ILE A 317 -12.44 0.19 21.51
C ILE A 317 -13.17 -0.89 20.70
N ALA A 318 -14.27 -1.43 21.22
CA ALA A 318 -15.04 -2.44 20.50
C ALA A 318 -15.46 -1.96 19.08
N SER A 319 -16.00 -0.75 19.00
CA SER A 319 -16.26 -0.01 17.76
C SER A 319 -16.51 1.46 18.10
N VAL A 320 -16.03 2.38 17.27
CA VAL A 320 -16.31 3.81 17.42
C VAL A 320 -16.64 4.49 16.09
N SER A 321 -17.59 5.43 16.14
CA SER A 321 -17.78 6.43 15.09
C SER A 321 -17.15 7.75 15.53
N ASN A 322 -15.99 8.08 14.97
CA ASN A 322 -15.14 9.21 15.28
C ASN A 322 -14.44 9.12 16.65
N LEU A 323 -13.14 8.81 16.63
CA LEU A 323 -12.23 8.92 17.78
C LEU A 323 -11.08 9.85 17.39
N ARG A 324 -10.78 10.82 18.25
CA ARG A 324 -9.63 11.71 18.09
C ARG A 324 -8.69 11.62 19.29
N LEU A 325 -7.44 11.27 19.02
CA LEU A 325 -6.32 11.37 19.93
C LEU A 325 -5.41 12.48 19.42
N GLN A 326 -5.29 13.58 20.15
CA GLN A 326 -4.55 14.75 19.71
C GLN A 326 -3.59 15.23 20.80
N THR A 327 -2.28 15.24 20.52
CA THR A 327 -1.28 15.67 21.50
C THR A 327 -1.41 14.88 22.82
N VAL A 328 -1.64 13.57 22.71
CA VAL A 328 -1.71 12.65 23.86
C VAL A 328 -0.50 11.75 23.91
N ARG A 329 -0.15 11.27 25.11
CA ARG A 329 0.77 10.15 25.27
C ARG A 329 0.02 8.93 25.82
N LEU A 330 0.05 7.83 25.07
CA LEU A 330 -0.40 6.52 25.55
C LEU A 330 0.84 5.72 25.97
N ASN A 331 1.07 5.61 27.27
CA ASN A 331 2.15 4.79 27.80
C ASN A 331 1.63 3.42 28.23
N ALA A 332 1.71 2.48 27.28
CA ALA A 332 1.21 1.12 27.37
C ALA A 332 2.34 0.08 27.48
N TRP A 333 3.50 0.47 28.01
CA TRP A 333 4.72 -0.36 28.05
C TRP A 333 4.46 -1.87 28.22
N GLY A 334 4.89 -2.67 27.25
CA GLY A 334 4.76 -4.14 27.28
C GLY A 334 3.41 -4.69 26.83
N VAL A 335 2.43 -3.85 26.52
CA VAL A 335 1.11 -4.22 25.96
C VAL A 335 0.70 -3.27 24.83
N ALA A 336 -0.45 -3.55 24.21
CA ALA A 336 -0.95 -2.74 23.14
C ALA A 336 -1.48 -1.39 23.62
N ALA A 337 -1.25 -0.29 22.88
CA ALA A 337 -1.82 1.00 23.26
C ALA A 337 -3.31 1.07 22.91
N VAL A 338 -3.69 0.60 21.72
CA VAL A 338 -5.06 0.66 21.21
C VAL A 338 -5.45 -0.65 20.56
N GLU A 339 -6.61 -1.15 20.93
CA GLU A 339 -7.31 -2.19 20.18
C GLU A 339 -8.67 -1.68 19.72
N SER A 340 -8.85 -1.62 18.40
CA SER A 340 -10.05 -1.17 17.71
C SER A 340 -10.43 -2.19 16.63
N HIS A 341 -11.72 -2.49 16.45
CA HIS A 341 -12.13 -3.55 15.51
C HIS A 341 -12.85 -3.00 14.28
N ASP A 342 -14.10 -2.58 14.44
CA ASP A 342 -14.98 -2.15 13.34
C ASP A 342 -15.33 -0.67 13.46
N SER A 343 -14.29 0.15 13.49
CA SER A 343 -14.41 1.59 13.74
C SER A 343 -14.34 2.40 12.45
N SER A 344 -14.83 3.64 12.52
CA SER A 344 -14.69 4.60 11.44
C SER A 344 -14.31 5.99 11.95
N GLY A 345 -13.44 6.70 11.23
CA GLY A 345 -13.01 8.04 11.60
C GLY A 345 -12.06 8.02 12.79
N LEU A 346 -10.93 7.32 12.66
CA LEU A 346 -9.90 7.31 13.70
C LEU A 346 -8.83 8.35 13.35
N TYR A 347 -8.62 9.31 14.25
CA TYR A 347 -7.69 10.43 14.06
C TYR A 347 -6.63 10.40 15.16
N PHE A 348 -5.38 10.15 14.79
CA PHE A 348 -4.23 10.20 15.68
C PHE A 348 -3.31 11.31 15.18
N ASP A 349 -3.24 12.41 15.93
CA ASP A 349 -2.49 13.58 15.53
C ASP A 349 -1.49 14.00 16.62
N SER A 350 -0.24 14.21 16.21
CA SER A 350 0.80 14.80 17.06
C SER A 350 0.95 14.10 18.43
N SER A 351 0.68 12.80 18.48
CA SER A 351 0.60 11.99 19.70
C SER A 351 1.79 11.04 19.83
N GLU A 352 2.01 10.51 21.03
CA GLU A 352 3.05 9.52 21.32
C GLU A 352 2.44 8.23 21.85
N LEU A 353 2.79 7.10 21.24
CA LEU A 353 2.37 5.78 21.69
C LEU A 353 3.62 4.98 22.07
N VAL A 354 3.72 4.60 23.34
CA VAL A 354 4.73 3.70 23.89
C VAL A 354 4.07 2.34 24.08
N GLU A 355 4.38 1.35 23.24
CA GLU A 355 3.54 0.17 23.08
C GLU A 355 4.31 -1.05 22.58
N ASN A 356 3.70 -2.24 22.67
CA ASN A 356 4.16 -3.43 21.94
C ASN A 356 3.29 -3.73 20.70
N GLY A 357 2.50 -2.75 20.27
CA GLY A 357 1.72 -2.77 19.02
C GLY A 357 0.28 -2.34 19.22
N SER A 358 -0.45 -2.19 18.12
CA SER A 358 -1.89 -1.87 18.17
C SER A 358 -2.63 -2.56 17.04
N PHE A 359 -3.91 -2.86 17.28
CA PHE A 359 -4.77 -3.57 16.34
C PHE A 359 -5.97 -2.70 15.96
N TYR A 360 -6.29 -2.66 14.66
CA TYR A 360 -7.35 -1.81 14.11
C TYR A 360 -8.40 -2.61 13.32
N GLY A 361 -8.35 -3.95 13.37
CA GLY A 361 -9.38 -4.83 12.82
C GLY A 361 -9.68 -4.59 11.35
N SER A 362 -10.96 -4.35 11.04
CA SER A 362 -11.45 -4.02 9.69
C SER A 362 -11.89 -2.55 9.59
N SER A 363 -11.35 -1.69 10.46
CA SER A 363 -11.68 -0.27 10.56
C SER A 363 -11.41 0.52 9.27
N ARG A 364 -12.02 1.70 9.15
CA ARG A 364 -11.88 2.58 7.98
C ARG A 364 -11.73 4.06 8.33
N GLN A 365 -11.27 4.86 7.38
CA GLN A 365 -11.04 6.31 7.57
C GLN A 365 -10.11 6.53 8.78
N ILE A 366 -8.92 5.93 8.68
CA ILE A 366 -7.87 5.98 9.70
C ILE A 366 -6.79 6.96 9.25
N PHE A 367 -6.51 7.95 10.08
CA PHE A 367 -5.58 9.03 9.81
C PHE A 367 -4.56 9.12 10.95
N MET A 368 -3.30 8.84 10.65
CA MET A 368 -2.18 8.94 11.59
C MET A 368 -1.20 9.98 11.08
N THR A 369 -1.17 11.15 11.72
CA THR A 369 -0.35 12.28 11.30
C THR A 369 0.59 12.75 12.40
N SER A 370 1.87 12.87 12.08
CA SER A 370 2.89 13.48 12.95
C SER A 370 3.03 12.84 14.33
N ASN A 371 2.77 11.53 14.45
CA ASN A 371 2.89 10.79 15.71
C ASN A 371 4.31 10.26 15.92
N ARG A 372 4.62 9.96 17.19
CA ARG A 372 5.82 9.24 17.62
C ARG A 372 5.43 7.87 18.15
N PHE A 373 5.99 6.82 17.58
CA PHE A 373 5.81 5.45 18.03
C PHE A 373 7.08 4.96 18.69
N ARG A 374 6.95 4.41 19.89
CA ARG A 374 8.04 3.96 20.75
C ARG A 374 7.78 2.51 21.13
N MET A 375 8.41 1.61 20.40
CA MET A 375 8.11 0.18 20.51
C MET A 375 8.83 -0.47 21.69
N THR A 376 8.14 -1.39 22.34
CA THR A 376 8.57 -2.18 23.51
C THR A 376 8.32 -3.67 23.27
N GLY A 377 8.97 -4.52 24.05
CA GLY A 377 8.66 -5.94 24.20
C GLY A 377 8.67 -6.78 22.93
N TYR A 378 9.41 -6.38 21.89
CA TYR A 378 9.41 -7.01 20.56
C TYR A 378 8.02 -7.04 19.91
N GLY A 379 7.23 -6.02 20.21
CA GLY A 379 5.90 -5.84 19.69
C GLY A 379 5.78 -5.98 18.18
N GLU A 380 4.67 -6.56 17.71
CA GLU A 380 4.47 -6.96 16.31
C GLU A 380 4.49 -5.79 15.33
N SER A 381 3.66 -4.76 15.59
CA SER A 381 3.50 -3.60 14.69
C SER A 381 2.72 -2.49 15.37
N VAL A 382 3.08 -1.24 15.06
CA VAL A 382 2.29 -0.06 15.45
C VAL A 382 0.85 -0.13 14.93
N VAL A 383 0.66 -0.66 13.72
CA VAL A 383 -0.65 -0.82 13.11
C VAL A 383 -0.79 -2.21 12.52
N SER A 384 -1.74 -2.99 13.03
CA SER A 384 -2.19 -4.22 12.40
C SER A 384 -3.63 -4.09 11.89
N LEU A 385 -3.84 -4.39 10.61
CA LEU A 385 -5.14 -4.43 9.95
C LEU A 385 -5.42 -5.82 9.39
N TRP A 386 -6.60 -6.35 9.71
CA TRP A 386 -7.06 -7.65 9.21
C TRP A 386 -8.15 -7.49 8.13
N GLY A 387 -8.20 -6.34 7.49
CA GLY A 387 -9.20 -5.94 6.51
C GLY A 387 -9.27 -4.42 6.48
N GLY A 388 -10.43 -3.85 6.19
CA GLY A 388 -10.66 -2.41 6.25
C GLY A 388 -10.18 -1.66 5.01
N ARG A 389 -10.32 -0.33 5.04
CA ARG A 389 -9.98 0.54 3.91
C ARG A 389 -9.84 2.00 4.31
N ASP A 390 -9.29 2.81 3.43
CA ASP A 390 -9.17 4.26 3.61
C ASP A 390 -8.25 4.58 4.80
N PHE A 391 -6.97 4.24 4.63
CA PHE A 391 -5.92 4.38 5.64
C PHE A 391 -4.84 5.36 5.16
N SER A 392 -4.41 6.26 6.03
CA SER A 392 -3.24 7.10 5.78
C SER A 392 -2.33 7.26 7.00
N MET A 393 -1.03 7.20 6.75
CA MET A 393 0.03 7.38 7.74
C MET A 393 1.04 8.39 7.19
N ILE A 394 1.10 9.58 7.79
CA ILE A 394 1.83 10.72 7.24
C ILE A 394 2.74 11.37 8.28
N GLY A 395 4.03 11.51 7.99
CA GLY A 395 4.95 12.30 8.82
C GLY A 395 5.23 11.70 10.20
N ASN A 396 5.05 10.38 10.38
CA ASN A 396 5.23 9.73 11.68
C ASN A 396 6.68 9.25 11.88
N ASP A 397 7.07 9.09 13.15
CA ASP A 397 8.41 8.68 13.60
C ASP A 397 8.34 7.36 14.39
N LEU A 398 9.03 6.31 13.94
CA LEU A 398 9.12 5.01 14.61
C LEU A 398 10.52 4.78 15.17
N ALA A 399 10.59 4.49 16.46
CA ALA A 399 11.83 4.10 17.14
C ALA A 399 11.55 3.06 18.24
N ASN A 400 12.61 2.46 18.75
CA ASN A 400 12.59 1.70 20.00
C ASN A 400 12.34 2.66 21.17
N ALA A 401 11.66 2.19 22.22
CA ALA A 401 11.34 3.02 23.37
C ALA A 401 12.57 3.34 24.23
N ASP A 402 13.41 2.32 24.51
CA ASP A 402 14.63 2.45 25.30
C ASP A 402 15.57 1.25 25.06
N GLU A 403 16.57 1.42 24.20
CA GLU A 403 17.52 0.34 23.89
C GLU A 403 18.46 -0.02 25.06
N THR A 404 18.44 0.72 26.18
CA THR A 404 19.20 0.33 27.38
C THR A 404 18.53 -0.80 28.16
N ARG A 405 17.28 -1.15 27.82
CA ARG A 405 16.48 -2.19 28.46
C ARG A 405 16.23 -3.35 27.52
N ASP A 406 16.26 -4.59 28.03
CA ASP A 406 15.96 -5.79 27.25
C ASP A 406 14.54 -5.80 26.64
N ASP A 407 13.59 -5.11 27.25
CA ASP A 407 12.20 -4.99 26.81
C ASP A 407 11.87 -3.63 26.14
N GLY A 408 12.87 -2.79 25.88
CA GLY A 408 12.67 -1.47 25.29
C GLY A 408 12.82 -1.43 23.76
N TYR A 409 12.81 -2.60 23.12
CA TYR A 409 12.94 -2.79 21.67
C TYR A 409 11.62 -3.17 21.02
N GLY A 410 11.39 -2.73 19.78
CA GLY A 410 10.38 -3.28 18.88
C GLY A 410 10.97 -4.26 17.87
N ILE A 411 10.09 -5.00 17.19
CA ILE A 411 10.52 -5.82 16.04
C ILE A 411 10.71 -4.98 14.75
N GLY A 412 10.25 -3.72 14.76
CA GLY A 412 10.55 -2.73 13.71
C GLY A 412 9.43 -2.48 12.70
N ARG A 413 8.17 -2.86 12.96
CA ARG A 413 7.08 -2.67 11.98
C ARG A 413 6.23 -1.44 12.26
N PHE A 414 6.10 -0.58 11.25
CA PHE A 414 5.02 0.42 11.22
C PHE A 414 3.67 -0.24 11.00
N PHE A 415 3.62 -1.20 10.08
CA PHE A 415 2.35 -1.66 9.53
C PHE A 415 2.39 -3.14 9.13
N VAL A 416 1.34 -3.87 9.48
CA VAL A 416 1.06 -5.23 9.01
C VAL A 416 -0.39 -5.32 8.54
N ALA A 417 -0.59 -5.89 7.35
CA ALA A 417 -1.89 -6.20 6.80
C ALA A 417 -2.06 -7.68 6.52
N GLN A 418 -3.22 -8.23 6.89
CA GLN A 418 -3.64 -9.60 6.58
C GLN A 418 -5.10 -9.65 6.13
N GLY A 419 -5.46 -10.61 5.27
CA GLY A 419 -6.80 -10.72 4.67
C GLY A 419 -7.85 -11.45 5.53
N HIS A 420 -7.72 -11.51 6.86
CA HIS A 420 -8.57 -12.38 7.72
C HIS A 420 -10.05 -11.98 7.72
N PHE A 421 -10.35 -10.69 7.56
CA PHE A 421 -11.69 -10.10 7.48
C PHE A 421 -12.05 -9.63 6.07
N GLY A 422 -11.39 -10.17 5.04
CA GLY A 422 -11.71 -9.92 3.64
C GLY A 422 -10.74 -8.96 2.95
N SER A 423 -11.13 -8.47 1.78
CA SER A 423 -10.30 -7.57 0.99
C SER A 423 -10.14 -6.17 1.62
N MET A 424 -9.01 -5.54 1.34
CA MET A 424 -8.67 -4.19 1.74
C MET A 424 -8.23 -3.34 0.54
N LYS A 425 -8.37 -2.02 0.67
CA LYS A 425 -7.98 -1.07 -0.37
C LYS A 425 -7.75 0.32 0.19
N ASN A 426 -7.26 1.24 -0.65
CA ASN A 426 -7.20 2.67 -0.37
C ASN A 426 -6.23 3.00 0.78
N MET A 427 -4.92 2.90 0.51
CA MET A 427 -3.90 3.01 1.56
C MET A 427 -2.73 3.91 1.15
N TYR A 428 -2.26 4.75 2.07
CA TYR A 428 -1.22 5.74 1.77
C TYR A 428 -0.21 5.91 2.92
N TRP A 429 1.08 5.84 2.60
CA TRP A 429 2.18 6.20 3.50
C TRP A 429 2.99 7.33 2.88
N GLY A 430 3.10 8.45 3.59
CA GLY A 430 3.84 9.63 3.15
C GLY A 430 4.79 10.16 4.20
N ASP A 431 6.04 10.44 3.85
CA ASP A 431 6.94 11.25 4.69
C ASP A 431 7.22 10.67 6.10
N ASN A 432 7.03 9.36 6.31
CA ASN A 432 7.32 8.71 7.59
C ASN A 432 8.81 8.38 7.71
N LYS A 433 9.27 8.21 8.96
CA LYS A 433 10.66 7.89 9.28
C LYS A 433 10.76 6.78 10.32
N SER A 434 11.61 5.79 10.07
CA SER A 434 11.97 4.78 11.07
C SER A 434 13.45 4.85 11.46
N HIS A 435 13.75 4.32 12.64
CA HIS A 435 15.05 4.33 13.26
C HIS A 435 15.36 2.98 13.88
N GLN A 436 16.44 2.32 13.43
CA GLN A 436 16.85 1.02 13.97
C GLN A 436 15.72 -0.02 13.98
N ALA A 437 14.83 0.06 13.00
CA ALA A 437 13.60 -0.70 12.96
C ALA A 437 13.84 -2.02 12.21
N ALA A 438 14.44 -2.95 12.93
CA ALA A 438 14.67 -4.34 12.55
C ALA A 438 14.91 -5.19 13.81
N PRO A 439 14.75 -6.53 13.73
CA PRO A 439 15.13 -7.44 14.80
C PRO A 439 16.54 -7.18 15.31
N HIS A 440 16.68 -7.01 16.61
CA HIS A 440 17.96 -6.64 17.23
C HIS A 440 18.89 -7.84 17.50
N ASP A 441 18.33 -8.98 17.93
CA ASP A 441 19.06 -10.18 18.34
C ASP A 441 18.22 -11.44 18.06
N CYS A 442 18.60 -12.21 17.04
CA CYS A 442 17.88 -13.43 16.63
C CYS A 442 17.94 -14.58 17.63
N SER A 443 18.76 -14.48 18.69
CA SER A 443 18.70 -15.44 19.80
C SER A 443 17.56 -15.13 20.79
N LYS A 444 17.05 -13.89 20.77
CA LYS A 444 15.99 -13.41 21.67
C LYS A 444 14.65 -13.22 20.97
N VAL A 445 14.66 -12.95 19.66
CA VAL A 445 13.46 -12.57 18.90
C VAL A 445 13.29 -13.38 17.64
N ASP A 446 12.06 -13.45 17.15
CA ASP A 446 11.77 -14.02 15.84
C ASP A 446 12.33 -13.11 14.73
N CYS A 447 13.42 -13.54 14.11
CA CYS A 447 14.02 -12.84 12.99
C CYS A 447 13.33 -13.07 11.65
N ASN A 448 12.28 -13.91 11.58
CA ASN A 448 11.37 -13.98 10.42
C ASN A 448 10.37 -12.79 10.42
N LYS A 449 10.83 -11.62 10.89
CA LYS A 449 10.07 -10.39 11.03
C LYS A 449 10.99 -9.18 10.76
N GLY A 450 10.42 -7.98 10.78
CA GLY A 450 11.16 -6.73 10.61
C GLY A 450 10.79 -5.93 9.36
N GLU A 451 9.82 -6.41 8.60
CA GLU A 451 9.23 -5.74 7.45
C GLU A 451 8.46 -4.51 7.91
N GLN A 452 8.98 -3.33 7.61
CA GLN A 452 8.47 -2.10 8.21
C GLN A 452 7.05 -1.78 7.72
N ILE A 453 6.78 -1.97 6.43
CA ILE A 453 5.43 -2.03 5.86
C ILE A 453 5.23 -3.42 5.26
N CYS A 454 4.41 -4.23 5.91
CA CYS A 454 4.15 -5.61 5.54
C CYS A 454 2.73 -5.81 5.05
N PHE A 455 2.58 -6.34 3.84
CA PHE A 455 1.33 -6.89 3.35
C PHE A 455 1.49 -8.40 3.21
N GLU A 456 0.91 -9.15 4.14
CA GLU A 456 0.88 -10.60 4.14
C GLU A 456 -0.54 -11.09 3.77
N ILE A 457 -0.92 -10.86 2.51
CA ILE A 457 -2.30 -11.08 2.08
C ILE A 457 -2.49 -12.52 1.63
N VAL A 458 -2.85 -13.33 2.63
CA VAL A 458 -3.29 -14.72 2.51
C VAL A 458 -4.83 -14.80 2.45
N ASN A 459 -5.39 -16.01 2.54
CA ASN A 459 -6.83 -16.33 2.39
C ASN A 459 -7.33 -16.24 0.95
N SER A 460 -6.93 -17.22 0.17
CA SER A 460 -7.34 -17.40 -1.21
C SER A 460 -7.58 -18.88 -1.51
N GLU A 461 -8.54 -19.14 -2.37
CA GLU A 461 -8.85 -20.49 -2.85
C GLU A 461 -8.97 -20.45 -4.38
N LEU A 462 -8.33 -21.40 -5.06
CA LEU A 462 -8.59 -21.61 -6.48
C LEU A 462 -10.01 -22.11 -6.69
N LYS A 463 -10.78 -21.40 -7.50
CA LYS A 463 -12.17 -21.70 -7.74
C LYS A 463 -12.37 -22.58 -8.97
N GLY A 464 -12.81 -23.82 -8.73
CA GLY A 464 -13.32 -24.73 -9.75
C GLY A 464 -14.79 -24.50 -10.10
N GLY A 465 -15.29 -25.26 -11.08
CA GLY A 465 -16.72 -25.28 -11.44
C GLY A 465 -17.22 -24.03 -12.17
N PHE A 466 -16.34 -23.31 -12.88
CA PHE A 466 -16.77 -22.19 -13.73
C PHE A 466 -17.75 -22.66 -14.82
N LYS A 467 -18.90 -22.00 -14.93
CA LYS A 467 -19.94 -22.30 -15.94
C LYS A 467 -19.92 -21.30 -17.09
N ASP A 468 -20.07 -20.02 -16.76
CA ASP A 468 -20.22 -18.94 -17.73
C ASP A 468 -19.94 -17.56 -17.11
N ALA A 469 -19.69 -16.56 -17.93
CA ALA A 469 -19.52 -15.17 -17.51
C ALA A 469 -20.09 -14.17 -18.52
N THR A 470 -20.63 -13.08 -17.98
CA THR A 470 -20.93 -11.86 -18.76
C THR A 470 -19.85 -10.80 -18.49
N ALA A 471 -20.07 -9.57 -18.95
CA ALA A 471 -19.20 -8.46 -18.58
C ALA A 471 -19.15 -8.23 -17.05
N ASN A 472 -20.29 -8.39 -16.33
CA ASN A 472 -20.42 -8.02 -14.92
C ASN A 472 -20.80 -9.19 -14.00
N THR A 473 -20.95 -10.40 -14.53
CA THR A 473 -21.35 -11.56 -13.73
C THR A 473 -20.50 -12.79 -14.04
N VAL A 474 -20.32 -13.65 -13.04
CA VAL A 474 -19.63 -14.95 -13.19
C VAL A 474 -20.46 -16.00 -12.46
N THR A 475 -20.69 -17.12 -13.13
CA THR A 475 -21.48 -18.24 -12.59
C THR A 475 -20.58 -19.45 -12.33
N PHE A 476 -20.72 -20.04 -11.15
CA PHE A 476 -20.03 -21.28 -10.79
C PHE A 476 -21.03 -22.43 -10.52
N ASP A 477 -20.51 -23.64 -10.34
CA ASP A 477 -21.27 -24.78 -9.81
C ASP A 477 -21.78 -24.52 -8.39
N SER A 478 -20.93 -23.89 -7.57
CA SER A 478 -21.28 -23.42 -6.24
C SER A 478 -20.42 -22.21 -5.88
N LEU A 479 -21.03 -21.14 -5.39
CA LEU A 479 -20.33 -19.97 -4.85
C LEU A 479 -21.13 -19.38 -3.68
N PRO A 480 -20.65 -19.50 -2.43
CA PRO A 480 -21.31 -18.87 -1.29
C PRO A 480 -21.06 -17.36 -1.28
N ALA A 481 -22.01 -16.61 -0.71
CA ALA A 481 -21.78 -15.22 -0.35
C ALA A 481 -20.73 -15.15 0.79
N SER A 482 -19.84 -14.16 0.73
CA SER A 482 -18.84 -13.96 1.77
C SER A 482 -19.48 -13.46 3.07
N SER A 483 -19.07 -14.01 4.21
CA SER A 483 -19.41 -13.50 5.54
C SER A 483 -18.40 -12.49 6.08
N LYS A 484 -17.35 -12.19 5.30
CA LYS A 484 -16.24 -11.32 5.72
C LYS A 484 -16.61 -9.84 5.54
N PRO A 485 -16.34 -8.95 6.51
CA PRO A 485 -16.66 -7.52 6.42
C PRO A 485 -16.11 -6.82 5.16
N GLY A 486 -14.86 -7.13 4.77
CA GLY A 486 -14.21 -6.60 3.58
C GLY A 486 -14.62 -7.29 2.27
N GLY A 487 -15.48 -8.31 2.34
CA GLY A 487 -15.86 -9.13 1.20
C GLY A 487 -14.67 -9.89 0.58
N GLN A 488 -14.84 -10.34 -0.66
CA GLN A 488 -13.82 -11.05 -1.43
C GLN A 488 -13.82 -10.58 -2.87
N ASP A 489 -12.72 -10.86 -3.56
CA ASP A 489 -12.53 -10.56 -4.97
C ASP A 489 -12.40 -11.84 -5.78
N LEU A 490 -12.80 -11.75 -7.07
CA LEU A 490 -12.41 -12.72 -8.08
C LEU A 490 -11.19 -12.21 -8.83
N VAL A 491 -10.14 -13.02 -8.85
CA VAL A 491 -8.91 -12.78 -9.61
C VAL A 491 -8.78 -13.86 -10.68
N ILE A 492 -8.51 -13.46 -11.93
CA ILE A 492 -8.16 -14.42 -12.98
C ILE A 492 -6.65 -14.65 -12.91
N VAL A 493 -6.25 -15.80 -12.37
CA VAL A 493 -4.84 -16.17 -12.11
C VAL A 493 -4.23 -17.03 -13.21
N GLY A 494 -5.00 -17.36 -14.25
CA GLY A 494 -4.56 -18.16 -15.39
C GLY A 494 -5.58 -18.18 -16.52
N GLY A 495 -5.14 -18.55 -17.73
CA GLY A 495 -5.99 -18.60 -18.93
C GLY A 495 -6.47 -17.24 -19.42
N LYS A 496 -7.58 -17.24 -20.18
CA LYS A 496 -8.12 -16.01 -20.78
C LYS A 496 -8.48 -14.96 -19.72
N GLY A 497 -7.98 -13.75 -19.90
CA GLY A 497 -8.25 -12.61 -19.02
C GLY A 497 -7.37 -12.55 -17.76
N ALA A 498 -6.30 -13.35 -17.70
CA ALA A 498 -5.35 -13.36 -16.59
C ALA A 498 -4.85 -11.96 -16.21
N GLY A 499 -4.69 -11.73 -14.91
CA GLY A 499 -4.29 -10.44 -14.32
C GLY A 499 -5.46 -9.55 -13.91
N GLN A 500 -6.69 -9.80 -14.38
CA GLN A 500 -7.84 -9.00 -13.97
C GLN A 500 -8.36 -9.37 -12.58
N ARG A 501 -8.71 -8.35 -11.80
CA ARG A 501 -9.37 -8.46 -10.49
C ARG A 501 -10.68 -7.68 -10.45
N ARG A 502 -11.72 -8.26 -9.85
CA ARG A 502 -13.01 -7.60 -9.59
C ARG A 502 -13.51 -7.91 -8.19
N HIS A 503 -14.06 -6.89 -7.53
CA HIS A 503 -14.69 -7.08 -6.22
C HIS A 503 -16.08 -7.67 -6.39
N ILE A 504 -16.43 -8.65 -5.55
CA ILE A 504 -17.77 -9.26 -5.58
C ILE A 504 -18.71 -8.35 -4.79
N SER A 505 -19.61 -7.69 -5.50
CA SER A 505 -20.63 -6.82 -4.88
C SER A 505 -21.76 -7.61 -4.23
N SER A 506 -22.13 -8.76 -4.80
CA SER A 506 -23.16 -9.65 -4.26
C SER A 506 -23.07 -11.04 -4.91
N VAL A 507 -23.66 -12.04 -4.24
CA VAL A 507 -23.83 -13.39 -4.78
C VAL A 507 -25.29 -13.81 -4.62
N SER A 508 -25.89 -14.35 -5.69
CA SER A 508 -27.24 -14.92 -5.66
C SER A 508 -27.26 -16.24 -6.42
N ARG A 509 -27.63 -17.34 -5.73
CA ARG A 509 -27.73 -18.71 -6.31
C ARG A 509 -26.53 -19.07 -7.19
N ASP A 510 -25.31 -18.86 -6.66
CA ASP A 510 -24.01 -19.14 -7.29
C ASP A 510 -23.55 -18.19 -8.40
N VAL A 511 -24.27 -17.08 -8.61
CA VAL A 511 -23.89 -16.01 -9.54
C VAL A 511 -23.29 -14.84 -8.77
N ALA A 512 -22.01 -14.55 -8.99
CA ALA A 512 -21.36 -13.34 -8.51
C ALA A 512 -21.69 -12.15 -9.41
N THR A 513 -22.06 -11.01 -8.80
CA THR A 513 -22.14 -9.69 -9.46
C THR A 513 -20.90 -8.88 -9.11
N LEU A 514 -20.27 -8.29 -10.11
CA LEU A 514 -18.98 -7.60 -9.98
C LEU A 514 -19.13 -6.08 -9.87
N ASP A 515 -18.17 -5.44 -9.18
CA ASP A 515 -18.10 -3.98 -9.01
C ASP A 515 -17.90 -3.21 -10.33
N ARG A 516 -17.29 -3.85 -11.33
CA ARG A 516 -17.05 -3.26 -12.66
C ARG A 516 -16.90 -4.34 -13.74
N PRO A 517 -17.11 -4.02 -15.03
CA PRO A 517 -16.99 -4.99 -16.10
C PRO A 517 -15.59 -5.56 -16.29
N TRP A 518 -15.49 -6.81 -16.72
CA TRP A 518 -14.27 -7.36 -17.30
C TRP A 518 -13.89 -6.58 -18.57
N ASN A 519 -12.60 -6.33 -18.75
CA ASN A 519 -12.07 -5.85 -20.02
C ASN A 519 -12.01 -6.98 -21.04
N VAL A 520 -11.61 -8.17 -20.59
CA VAL A 520 -11.67 -9.42 -21.35
C VAL A 520 -12.56 -10.40 -20.58
N ILE A 521 -13.71 -10.75 -21.17
CA ILE A 521 -14.65 -11.70 -20.56
C ILE A 521 -13.98 -13.08 -20.49
N PRO A 522 -13.92 -13.70 -19.29
CA PRO A 522 -13.31 -15.01 -19.11
C PRO A 522 -14.09 -16.12 -19.85
N ASP A 523 -13.42 -17.24 -20.10
CA ASP A 523 -14.03 -18.43 -20.69
C ASP A 523 -13.55 -19.70 -19.96
N ARG A 524 -13.83 -20.88 -20.53
CA ARG A 524 -13.48 -22.17 -19.90
C ARG A 524 -11.96 -22.40 -19.73
N SER A 525 -11.12 -21.62 -20.42
CA SER A 525 -9.67 -21.64 -20.19
C SER A 525 -9.27 -20.88 -18.93
N SER A 526 -10.09 -19.93 -18.47
CA SER A 526 -9.79 -19.09 -17.31
C SER A 526 -9.67 -19.91 -16.03
N ARG A 527 -8.81 -19.44 -15.13
CA ARG A 527 -8.61 -19.98 -13.78
C ARG A 527 -8.82 -18.86 -12.78
N PHE A 528 -9.70 -19.09 -11.82
CA PHE A 528 -10.09 -18.08 -10.84
C PHE A 528 -9.50 -18.38 -9.48
N ALA A 529 -9.15 -17.33 -8.76
CA ALA A 529 -8.98 -17.35 -7.31
C ALA A 529 -10.10 -16.52 -6.68
N LEU A 530 -10.76 -17.07 -5.66
CA LEU A 530 -11.61 -16.34 -4.74
C LEU A 530 -10.74 -15.89 -3.56
N ALA A 531 -10.49 -14.60 -3.44
CA ALA A 531 -9.37 -14.08 -2.68
C ALA A 531 -9.77 -12.90 -1.79
N ALA A 532 -9.23 -12.85 -0.57
CA ALA A 532 -8.93 -11.57 0.06
C ALA A 532 -7.74 -10.93 -0.66
N THR A 533 -7.80 -9.63 -0.92
CA THR A 533 -6.72 -8.90 -1.60
C THR A 533 -6.42 -7.56 -0.96
N ALA A 534 -5.23 -7.01 -1.19
CA ALA A 534 -4.91 -5.60 -0.92
C ALA A 534 -4.66 -4.86 -2.23
N SER A 535 -5.13 -3.61 -2.32
CA SER A 535 -5.01 -2.83 -3.57
C SER A 535 -5.10 -1.33 -3.41
N GLN A 536 -4.73 -0.58 -4.46
CA GLN A 536 -4.81 0.88 -4.48
C GLN A 536 -3.99 1.46 -3.32
N MET A 537 -2.69 1.21 -3.37
CA MET A 537 -1.76 1.61 -2.33
C MET A 537 -0.59 2.41 -2.88
N ALA A 538 -0.13 3.39 -2.10
CA ALA A 538 1.07 4.16 -2.38
C ALA A 538 1.94 4.32 -1.11
N VAL A 539 3.19 3.86 -1.20
CA VAL A 539 4.24 4.09 -0.20
C VAL A 539 5.21 5.10 -0.80
N TYR A 540 5.10 6.36 -0.38
CA TYR A 540 5.73 7.49 -1.04
C TYR A 540 6.62 8.33 -0.11
N ASN A 541 7.85 8.61 -0.53
CA ASN A 541 8.74 9.59 0.11
C ASN A 541 9.03 9.33 1.60
N ASN A 542 9.12 8.06 2.01
CA ASN A 542 9.47 7.69 3.39
C ASN A 542 10.99 7.48 3.55
N VAL A 543 11.47 7.51 4.78
CA VAL A 543 12.84 7.17 5.17
C VAL A 543 12.82 5.96 6.09
N PHE A 544 13.25 4.81 5.59
CA PHE A 544 13.27 3.56 6.33
C PHE A 544 14.70 3.17 6.70
N GLN A 545 14.95 2.97 7.99
CA GLN A 545 16.25 2.54 8.49
C GLN A 545 16.09 1.25 9.32
N GLY A 546 16.76 0.18 8.90
CA GLY A 546 16.96 -1.02 9.70
C GLY A 546 18.14 -0.86 10.66
N ARG A 547 18.93 -1.91 10.89
CA ARG A 547 20.05 -1.92 11.86
C ARG A 547 21.39 -2.13 11.17
N SER A 548 22.46 -1.57 11.72
CA SER A 548 23.82 -1.74 11.19
C SER A 548 24.30 -3.19 11.12
N SER A 549 23.71 -4.08 11.90
CA SER A 549 23.94 -5.54 11.89
C SER A 549 23.24 -6.29 10.75
N TYR A 550 22.66 -5.58 9.76
CA TYR A 550 21.91 -6.16 8.64
C TYR A 550 22.63 -7.27 7.85
N ALA A 551 23.96 -7.32 7.91
CA ALA A 551 24.80 -8.31 7.24
C ALA A 551 25.37 -9.38 8.19
N GLU A 552 25.15 -9.25 9.51
CA GLU A 552 25.74 -10.13 10.53
C GLU A 552 24.87 -11.36 10.80
N HIS A 553 23.57 -11.28 10.53
CA HIS A 553 22.61 -12.36 10.72
C HIS A 553 21.49 -12.32 9.67
N ASP A 554 20.75 -13.42 9.58
CA ASP A 554 19.58 -13.53 8.71
C ASP A 554 18.35 -12.99 9.45
N SER A 555 17.64 -12.04 8.82
CA SER A 555 16.34 -11.54 9.26
C SER A 555 15.47 -11.21 8.05
N ASP A 556 14.16 -11.13 8.21
CA ASP A 556 13.26 -10.66 7.14
C ASP A 556 13.16 -9.14 7.07
N SER A 557 14.12 -8.40 7.65
CA SER A 557 14.08 -6.94 7.65
C SER A 557 14.06 -6.34 6.24
N THR A 558 12.98 -5.64 5.94
CA THR A 558 12.80 -4.90 4.68
C THR A 558 11.97 -3.65 4.88
N ALA A 559 12.14 -2.65 4.01
CA ALA A 559 11.29 -1.47 4.07
C ALA A 559 9.83 -1.79 3.68
N VAL A 560 9.64 -2.54 2.60
CA VAL A 560 8.31 -2.88 2.07
C VAL A 560 8.30 -4.33 1.59
N LEU A 561 7.43 -5.14 2.19
CA LEU A 561 7.10 -6.49 1.75
C LEU A 561 5.68 -6.51 1.15
N LEU A 562 5.58 -6.85 -0.14
CA LEU A 562 4.31 -7.13 -0.81
C LEU A 562 4.21 -8.64 -1.07
N TYR A 563 3.47 -9.33 -0.20
CA TYR A 563 3.42 -10.79 -0.13
C TYR A 563 2.01 -11.31 -0.40
N GLY A 564 1.89 -12.21 -1.39
CA GLY A 564 0.62 -12.83 -1.77
C GLY A 564 -0.28 -11.94 -2.64
N ASN A 565 -1.55 -11.81 -2.27
CA ASN A 565 -2.61 -11.17 -3.08
C ASN A 565 -2.60 -9.64 -3.03
N VAL A 566 -1.49 -9.05 -3.49
CA VAL A 566 -1.32 -7.61 -3.59
C VAL A 566 -1.44 -7.17 -5.05
N TYR A 567 -2.31 -6.20 -5.33
CA TYR A 567 -2.58 -5.74 -6.70
C TYR A 567 -2.54 -4.23 -6.77
N ASP A 568 -2.00 -3.66 -7.85
CA ASP A 568 -2.06 -2.22 -8.09
C ASP A 568 -1.46 -1.40 -6.91
N ALA A 569 -0.18 -1.67 -6.65
CA ALA A 569 0.59 -1.07 -5.56
C ALA A 569 1.78 -0.27 -6.10
N ILE A 570 2.04 0.89 -5.49
CA ILE A 570 3.15 1.76 -5.83
C ILE A 570 4.07 1.95 -4.61
N VAL A 571 5.36 1.75 -4.82
CA VAL A 571 6.44 2.07 -3.86
C VAL A 571 7.35 3.07 -4.55
N ASP A 572 7.23 4.36 -4.22
CA ASP A 572 7.91 5.43 -4.95
C ASP A 572 8.72 6.37 -4.05
N ARG A 573 9.93 6.72 -4.50
CA ARG A 573 10.76 7.78 -3.90
C ARG A 573 11.13 7.57 -2.42
N ASN A 574 11.21 6.32 -1.95
CA ASN A 574 11.63 6.05 -0.59
C ASN A 574 13.17 6.01 -0.45
N GLN A 575 13.68 6.41 0.70
CA GLN A 575 15.09 6.26 1.09
C GLN A 575 15.17 5.11 2.09
N ILE A 576 15.97 4.10 1.79
CA ILE A 576 16.02 2.82 2.51
C ILE A 576 17.47 2.51 2.84
N SER A 577 17.77 2.16 4.08
CA SER A 577 19.11 1.74 4.46
C SER A 577 19.13 0.69 5.57
N GLN A 578 20.24 -0.02 5.67
CA GLN A 578 20.52 -0.97 6.75
C GLN A 578 19.50 -2.09 6.87
N MET A 579 19.03 -2.61 5.74
CA MET A 579 18.07 -3.71 5.66
C MET A 579 18.75 -5.02 5.27
N ARG A 580 18.15 -6.16 5.65
CA ARG A 580 18.50 -7.43 5.01
C ARG A 580 18.15 -7.39 3.52
N HIS A 581 16.92 -7.01 3.20
CA HIS A 581 16.46 -6.80 1.83
C HIS A 581 15.87 -5.40 1.72
N GLY A 582 16.33 -4.57 0.78
CA GLY A 582 15.80 -3.23 0.61
C GLY A 582 14.28 -3.22 0.37
N MET A 583 13.82 -4.03 -0.59
CA MET A 583 12.39 -4.16 -0.94
C MET A 583 12.09 -5.59 -1.43
N MET A 584 10.86 -6.06 -1.19
CA MET A 584 10.47 -7.44 -1.52
C MET A 584 9.11 -7.53 -2.23
N THR A 585 9.06 -8.33 -3.29
CA THR A 585 7.84 -8.80 -3.95
C THR A 585 7.79 -10.32 -3.90
N VAL A 586 6.73 -10.86 -3.32
CA VAL A 586 6.66 -12.30 -3.04
C VAL A 586 5.34 -12.90 -3.52
N ALA A 587 5.45 -13.90 -4.39
CA ALA A 587 4.38 -14.84 -4.70
C ALA A 587 4.46 -16.06 -3.80
N LEU A 588 3.32 -16.71 -3.60
CA LEU A 588 3.17 -17.89 -2.75
C LEU A 588 2.75 -19.12 -3.59
N ALA A 589 2.30 -20.16 -2.90
CA ALA A 589 1.82 -21.39 -3.52
C ALA A 589 0.75 -21.12 -4.58
N SER A 590 1.05 -21.53 -5.82
CA SER A 590 0.12 -21.40 -6.94
C SER A 590 -1.15 -22.23 -6.77
N THR A 591 -1.15 -23.22 -5.88
CA THR A 591 -2.32 -23.98 -5.44
C THR A 591 -3.40 -23.12 -4.80
N LEU A 592 -3.04 -21.94 -4.29
CA LEU A 592 -3.96 -20.99 -3.67
C LEU A 592 -4.19 -19.73 -4.53
N GLY A 593 -3.52 -19.62 -5.69
CA GLY A 593 -3.61 -18.43 -6.55
C GLY A 593 -3.07 -17.15 -5.92
N LEU A 594 -2.14 -17.29 -4.97
CA LEU A 594 -1.60 -16.19 -4.16
C LEU A 594 -0.48 -15.46 -4.90
N SER A 595 -0.79 -14.36 -5.58
CA SER A 595 0.16 -13.79 -6.56
C SER A 595 0.03 -12.28 -6.76
N PRO A 596 1.14 -11.53 -6.67
CA PRO A 596 1.12 -10.09 -6.84
C PRO A 596 1.21 -9.66 -8.32
N TYR A 597 0.27 -8.82 -8.77
CA TYR A 597 0.23 -8.33 -10.16
C TYR A 597 0.22 -6.81 -10.25
N PHE A 598 0.85 -6.29 -11.31
CA PHE A 598 0.90 -4.88 -11.68
C PHE A 598 1.42 -3.98 -10.55
N LEU A 599 2.47 -4.44 -9.87
CA LEU A 599 3.19 -3.64 -8.88
C LEU A 599 4.19 -2.69 -9.56
N GLN A 600 4.42 -1.53 -8.96
CA GLN A 600 5.39 -0.56 -9.45
C GLN A 600 6.30 -0.06 -8.33
N TYR A 601 7.61 -0.32 -8.47
CA TYR A 601 8.65 0.22 -7.59
C TYR A 601 9.45 1.25 -8.36
N SER A 602 9.38 2.52 -7.97
CA SER A 602 9.92 3.64 -8.74
C SER A 602 10.80 4.57 -7.90
N ASN A 603 11.92 5.03 -8.44
CA ASN A 603 12.70 6.12 -7.86
C ASN A 603 13.18 5.91 -6.40
N ASN A 604 13.20 4.68 -5.90
CA ASN A 604 13.65 4.39 -4.53
C ASN A 604 15.18 4.37 -4.47
N THR A 605 15.73 4.72 -3.32
CA THR A 605 17.17 4.64 -3.04
C THR A 605 17.41 3.65 -1.91
N VAL A 606 18.21 2.62 -2.15
CA VAL A 606 18.62 1.62 -1.16
C VAL A 606 20.14 1.74 -0.95
N THR A 607 20.58 1.97 0.29
CA THR A 607 22.02 2.05 0.61
C THR A 607 22.39 1.13 1.77
N ASP A 608 23.66 0.74 1.83
CA ASP A 608 24.28 0.11 3.01
C ASP A 608 23.38 -0.99 3.60
N SER A 609 22.99 -1.93 2.74
CA SER A 609 22.05 -3.02 3.02
C SER A 609 22.65 -4.34 2.54
N ASN A 610 22.11 -5.48 2.95
CA ASN A 610 22.66 -6.76 2.51
C ASN A 610 22.31 -7.01 1.03
N SER A 611 21.02 -7.04 0.72
CA SER A 611 20.50 -7.22 -0.63
C SER A 611 19.56 -6.09 -1.03
N GLY A 612 19.49 -5.82 -2.33
CA GLY A 612 18.68 -4.74 -2.89
C GLY A 612 17.21 -5.13 -3.01
N LEU A 613 16.88 -5.77 -4.13
CA LEU A 613 15.51 -6.13 -4.49
C LEU A 613 15.34 -7.65 -4.52
N TYR A 614 14.36 -8.15 -3.77
CA TYR A 614 13.92 -9.53 -3.85
C TYR A 614 12.62 -9.64 -4.66
N VAL A 615 12.59 -10.53 -5.64
CA VAL A 615 11.41 -10.87 -6.44
C VAL A 615 11.33 -12.37 -6.57
N GLY A 616 10.22 -13.01 -6.22
CA GLY A 616 10.14 -14.44 -6.45
C GLY A 616 8.96 -15.13 -5.82
N THR A 617 8.90 -16.44 -6.06
CA THR A 617 7.97 -17.33 -5.35
C THR A 617 8.72 -17.90 -4.15
N THR A 618 8.13 -17.92 -2.96
CA THR A 618 8.73 -18.56 -1.79
C THR A 618 7.73 -19.39 -0.97
N PHE A 619 8.26 -20.20 -0.05
CA PHE A 619 7.54 -21.03 0.92
C PHE A 619 6.47 -21.96 0.35
N THR A 620 6.66 -22.43 -0.89
CA THR A 620 5.71 -23.32 -1.55
C THR A 620 6.19 -24.78 -1.51
N ASP A 621 5.28 -25.71 -1.25
CA ASP A 621 5.51 -27.17 -1.24
C ASP A 621 4.74 -27.93 -2.33
N SER A 622 3.96 -27.19 -3.13
CA SER A 622 3.05 -27.71 -4.15
C SER A 622 2.79 -26.67 -5.25
N GLY A 623 2.19 -27.05 -6.38
CA GLY A 623 1.88 -26.09 -7.44
C GLY A 623 1.03 -26.65 -8.58
N ILE A 624 0.29 -25.77 -9.25
CA ILE A 624 -0.59 -26.08 -10.39
C ILE A 624 -0.11 -25.34 -11.64
N ALA A 625 0.13 -26.09 -12.72
CA ALA A 625 0.54 -25.53 -14.00
C ALA A 625 -0.53 -24.57 -14.58
N GLY A 626 -0.07 -23.49 -15.21
CA GLY A 626 -0.95 -22.48 -15.81
C GLY A 626 -1.49 -21.43 -14.84
N ILE A 627 -1.09 -21.46 -13.57
CA ILE A 627 -1.34 -20.40 -12.59
C ILE A 627 -0.11 -19.49 -12.49
N TRP A 628 -0.32 -18.19 -12.68
CA TRP A 628 0.73 -17.18 -12.69
C TRP A 628 1.10 -16.72 -11.28
N GLY A 629 2.40 -16.69 -10.97
CA GLY A 629 2.98 -16.14 -9.74
C GLY A 629 3.19 -14.63 -9.80
N GLY A 630 3.37 -14.06 -10.99
CA GLY A 630 3.50 -12.61 -11.17
C GLY A 630 3.21 -12.16 -12.60
N LEU A 631 2.55 -11.02 -12.75
CA LEU A 631 2.16 -10.45 -14.04
C LEU A 631 2.39 -8.94 -14.02
N GLY A 632 3.13 -8.42 -15.00
CA GLY A 632 3.20 -6.99 -15.26
C GLY A 632 3.88 -6.14 -14.18
N ASN A 633 4.72 -6.74 -13.33
CA ASN A 633 5.45 -6.02 -12.27
C ASN A 633 6.61 -5.20 -12.85
N ILE A 634 6.75 -3.95 -12.41
CA ILE A 634 7.73 -2.98 -12.92
C ILE A 634 8.62 -2.46 -11.79
N TYR A 635 9.93 -2.51 -12.01
CA TYR A 635 10.96 -1.93 -11.14
C TYR A 635 11.73 -0.90 -11.96
N ARG A 636 11.48 0.39 -11.73
CA ARG A 636 12.04 1.46 -12.55
C ARG A 636 12.84 2.50 -11.78
N LYS A 637 13.97 2.93 -12.34
CA LYS A 637 14.73 4.10 -11.88
C LYS A 637 15.13 4.06 -10.39
N ASN A 638 15.25 2.88 -9.81
CA ASN A 638 15.72 2.72 -8.44
C ASN A 638 17.25 2.78 -8.40
N THR A 639 17.81 3.30 -7.31
CA THR A 639 19.26 3.38 -7.08
C THR A 639 19.63 2.52 -5.90
N PHE A 640 20.69 1.72 -6.05
CA PHE A 640 21.21 0.81 -5.05
C PHE A 640 22.71 1.04 -4.91
N SER A 641 23.20 1.26 -3.69
CA SER A 641 24.62 1.45 -3.44
C SER A 641 25.13 0.76 -2.20
N ASN A 642 26.36 0.25 -2.27
CA ASN A 642 27.05 -0.40 -1.14
C ASN A 642 26.25 -1.60 -0.59
N LEU A 643 25.90 -2.54 -1.47
CA LEU A 643 25.23 -3.77 -1.06
C LEU A 643 26.25 -4.83 -0.70
N ALA A 644 26.05 -5.50 0.45
CA ALA A 644 26.97 -6.55 0.91
C ALA A 644 26.86 -7.84 0.09
N HIS A 645 25.71 -8.08 -0.57
CA HIS A 645 25.41 -9.34 -1.24
C HIS A 645 24.85 -9.15 -2.67
N ILE A 646 23.54 -9.20 -2.89
CA ILE A 646 22.93 -9.25 -4.23
C ILE A 646 22.15 -7.97 -4.54
N GLY A 647 22.30 -7.44 -5.76
CA GLY A 647 21.50 -6.33 -6.27
C GLY A 647 20.05 -6.73 -6.52
N VAL A 648 19.83 -7.72 -7.39
CA VAL A 648 18.50 -8.31 -7.67
C VAL A 648 18.53 -9.81 -7.44
N GLU A 649 17.72 -10.26 -6.48
CA GLU A 649 17.42 -11.67 -6.21
C GLU A 649 16.13 -12.04 -6.93
N TYR A 650 16.23 -12.80 -8.03
CA TYR A 650 15.06 -13.29 -8.76
C TYR A 650 14.86 -14.79 -8.48
N GLU A 651 14.07 -15.09 -7.45
CA GLU A 651 13.98 -16.42 -6.88
C GLU A 651 12.97 -17.35 -7.59
N SER A 652 13.31 -18.64 -7.60
CA SER A 652 12.45 -19.74 -8.04
C SER A 652 12.38 -20.90 -7.03
N TRP A 653 11.24 -21.61 -7.00
CA TRP A 653 10.97 -22.80 -6.17
C TRP A 653 10.49 -24.00 -7.00
N GLY A 654 10.51 -25.20 -6.41
CA GLY A 654 10.59 -26.47 -7.13
C GLY A 654 9.27 -27.15 -7.52
N TYR A 655 8.34 -26.43 -8.14
CA TYR A 655 6.99 -26.94 -8.46
C TYR A 655 6.45 -26.40 -9.79
N ASN A 656 5.31 -26.94 -10.23
CA ASN A 656 4.60 -26.46 -11.42
C ASN A 656 3.82 -25.16 -11.13
N GLY A 657 3.85 -24.21 -12.07
CA GLY A 657 3.17 -22.92 -11.92
C GLY A 657 3.97 -21.89 -11.12
N ALA A 658 3.29 -20.85 -10.66
CA ALA A 658 3.90 -19.65 -10.07
C ALA A 658 4.89 -18.95 -11.02
N ASP A 659 4.65 -19.09 -12.32
CA ASP A 659 5.46 -18.46 -13.36
C ASP A 659 5.26 -16.94 -13.38
N TYR A 660 6.25 -16.21 -13.87
CA TYR A 660 6.19 -14.76 -14.02
C TYR A 660 6.16 -14.39 -15.50
N ASN A 661 5.40 -13.36 -15.86
CA ASN A 661 5.37 -12.86 -17.24
C ASN A 661 5.31 -11.33 -17.30
N GLY A 662 6.01 -10.75 -18.27
CA GLY A 662 6.01 -9.30 -18.51
C GLY A 662 6.63 -8.49 -17.36
N THR A 663 7.53 -9.08 -16.57
CA THR A 663 8.29 -8.34 -15.54
C THR A 663 9.31 -7.42 -16.20
N VAL A 664 9.38 -6.16 -15.75
CA VAL A 664 10.29 -5.14 -16.29
C VAL A 664 11.22 -4.62 -15.21
N PHE A 665 12.51 -4.65 -15.48
CA PHE A 665 13.52 -3.89 -14.75
C PHE A 665 14.08 -2.82 -15.69
N GLU A 666 13.92 -1.55 -15.35
CA GLU A 666 14.38 -0.47 -16.23
C GLU A 666 15.01 0.72 -15.52
N GLY A 667 16.07 1.28 -16.10
CA GLY A 667 16.74 2.48 -15.60
C GLY A 667 17.30 2.36 -14.17
N ASN A 668 17.36 1.15 -13.59
CA ASN A 668 17.88 0.97 -12.24
C ASN A 668 19.41 1.06 -12.24
N ARG A 669 19.97 1.58 -11.15
CA ARG A 669 21.42 1.77 -11.01
C ARG A 669 21.91 1.06 -9.76
N PHE A 670 22.87 0.15 -9.92
CA PHE A 670 23.49 -0.61 -8.84
C PHE A 670 24.99 -0.31 -8.83
N LYS A 671 25.53 0.11 -7.68
CA LYS A 671 26.96 0.42 -7.53
C LYS A 671 27.53 -0.15 -6.24
N GLY A 672 28.69 -0.80 -6.30
CA GLY A 672 29.35 -1.30 -5.10
C GLY A 672 28.64 -2.53 -4.54
N LEU A 673 28.65 -3.64 -5.29
CA LEU A 673 28.00 -4.90 -4.94
C LEU A 673 28.75 -6.10 -5.53
N PRO A 674 28.87 -7.23 -4.82
CA PRO A 674 29.57 -8.41 -5.34
C PRO A 674 28.73 -9.22 -6.36
N TYR A 675 27.40 -9.21 -6.24
CA TYR A 675 26.50 -9.93 -7.14
C TYR A 675 25.46 -8.97 -7.74
N GLY A 676 25.41 -8.84 -9.07
CA GLY A 676 24.52 -7.90 -9.73
C GLY A 676 23.07 -8.38 -9.79
N PHE A 677 22.75 -9.23 -10.76
CA PHE A 677 21.44 -9.83 -10.98
C PHE A 677 21.57 -11.35 -10.96
N ILE A 678 20.93 -12.01 -10.00
CA ILE A 678 21.00 -13.46 -9.81
C ILE A 678 19.59 -14.06 -9.86
N ASP A 679 19.35 -14.98 -10.80
CA ASP A 679 18.17 -15.84 -10.87
C ASP A 679 18.56 -17.27 -10.48
N ALA A 680 18.09 -17.74 -9.33
CA ALA A 680 18.45 -19.05 -8.79
C ALA A 680 17.39 -19.63 -7.85
N PHE A 681 17.63 -20.86 -7.40
CA PHE A 681 16.75 -21.59 -6.49
C PHE A 681 17.03 -21.23 -5.02
N ARG A 682 15.99 -20.80 -4.28
CA ARG A 682 16.05 -20.47 -2.83
C ARG A 682 17.21 -19.53 -2.45
N LEU A 683 17.22 -18.35 -3.06
CA LEU A 683 18.16 -17.26 -2.83
C LEU A 683 18.06 -16.61 -1.44
N MET A 684 16.86 -16.49 -0.86
CA MET A 684 16.59 -15.73 0.37
C MET A 684 17.56 -16.04 1.52
N TRP A 685 17.99 -17.30 1.62
CA TRP A 685 18.88 -17.82 2.67
C TRP A 685 20.30 -18.15 2.19
N THR A 686 20.67 -17.71 0.99
CA THR A 686 22.02 -17.93 0.44
C THR A 686 22.90 -16.75 0.82
N HIS A 687 23.91 -16.97 1.67
CA HIS A 687 24.82 -15.92 2.16
C HIS A 687 26.26 -16.08 1.65
N ASP A 688 26.60 -17.27 1.15
CA ASP A 688 27.97 -17.67 0.80
C ASP A 688 28.32 -17.48 -0.69
N GLY A 689 27.35 -17.09 -1.52
CA GLY A 689 27.50 -16.97 -2.97
C GLY A 689 27.41 -18.30 -3.73
N ASN A 690 27.10 -19.42 -3.06
CA ASN A 690 26.94 -20.73 -3.69
C ASN A 690 25.50 -20.92 -4.19
N PHE A 691 25.19 -20.28 -5.32
CA PHE A 691 23.86 -20.34 -5.93
C PHE A 691 23.53 -21.70 -6.55
N LYS A 692 22.29 -22.15 -6.35
CA LYS A 692 21.82 -23.48 -6.76
C LYS A 692 21.03 -23.44 -8.07
N ALA A 693 21.26 -24.45 -8.90
CA ALA A 693 20.40 -24.70 -10.05
C ALA A 693 18.99 -25.12 -9.60
N PRO A 694 17.93 -24.71 -10.33
CA PRO A 694 16.59 -25.17 -10.01
C PRO A 694 16.40 -26.66 -10.33
N PRO A 695 15.49 -27.35 -9.62
CA PRO A 695 15.07 -28.69 -10.01
C PRO A 695 14.34 -28.68 -11.37
N LEU A 696 14.04 -29.87 -11.92
CA LEU A 696 13.41 -30.05 -13.24
C LEU A 696 12.17 -29.17 -13.46
N TYR A 697 11.37 -29.05 -12.40
CA TYR A 697 10.22 -28.16 -12.33
C TYR A 697 10.55 -27.01 -11.40
N SER A 698 10.56 -25.80 -11.94
CA SER A 698 10.55 -24.58 -11.13
C SER A 698 9.73 -23.51 -11.83
N SER A 699 9.29 -22.52 -11.06
CA SER A 699 8.71 -21.30 -11.61
C SER A 699 9.65 -20.72 -12.67
N ARG A 700 9.09 -20.35 -13.82
CA ARG A 700 9.81 -19.76 -14.95
C ARG A 700 9.49 -18.28 -15.06
N LYS A 701 10.41 -17.54 -15.66
CA LYS A 701 10.28 -16.10 -15.92
C LYS A 701 10.22 -15.89 -17.43
N TYR A 702 9.04 -15.53 -17.92
CA TYR A 702 8.76 -15.27 -19.32
C TYR A 702 8.85 -13.78 -19.62
N ASN A 703 9.33 -13.45 -20.82
CA ASN A 703 9.34 -12.10 -21.37
C ASN A 703 9.89 -11.04 -20.41
N THR A 704 10.91 -11.37 -19.62
CA THR A 704 11.51 -10.43 -18.68
C THR A 704 12.35 -9.41 -19.45
N ILE A 705 12.10 -8.12 -19.23
CA ILE A 705 12.82 -7.04 -19.90
C ILE A 705 13.83 -6.41 -18.95
N LEU A 706 15.06 -6.25 -19.43
CA LEU A 706 16.12 -5.47 -18.79
C LEU A 706 16.44 -4.27 -19.69
N TYR A 707 16.00 -3.08 -19.32
CA TYR A 707 16.14 -1.88 -20.13
C TYR A 707 16.97 -0.78 -19.45
N LYS A 708 18.13 -0.41 -20.01
CA LYS A 708 18.99 0.69 -19.50
C LYS A 708 19.37 0.57 -18.01
N ASN A 709 19.44 -0.65 -17.47
CA ASN A 709 19.94 -0.83 -16.10
C ASN A 709 21.47 -0.78 -16.08
N VAL A 710 22.05 -0.25 -15.02
CA VAL A 710 23.50 -0.19 -14.85
C VAL A 710 23.89 -0.97 -13.60
N PHE A 711 24.71 -1.99 -13.77
CA PHE A 711 25.31 -2.74 -12.67
C PHE A 711 26.82 -2.52 -12.67
N ASP A 712 27.32 -1.85 -11.64
CA ASP A 712 28.75 -1.57 -11.46
C ASP A 712 29.23 -2.21 -10.16
N ARG A 713 30.13 -3.19 -10.24
CA ARG A 713 30.73 -3.82 -9.05
C ARG A 713 31.37 -2.77 -8.14
N GLY A 714 31.90 -1.66 -8.69
CA GLY A 714 32.53 -0.59 -7.93
C GLY A 714 33.77 -1.07 -7.19
N THR A 715 33.81 -0.87 -5.87
CA THR A 715 34.92 -1.27 -4.98
C THR A 715 34.70 -2.59 -4.25
N ALA A 716 33.57 -3.29 -4.47
CA ALA A 716 33.29 -4.57 -3.81
C ALA A 716 34.32 -5.66 -4.17
N SER A 717 34.39 -6.80 -3.46
CA SER A 717 35.39 -7.84 -3.79
C SER A 717 35.28 -8.32 -5.24
N LEU A 718 36.39 -8.36 -5.98
CA LEU A 718 36.42 -8.90 -7.35
C LEU A 718 36.33 -10.43 -7.34
N SER A 719 36.96 -11.09 -6.37
CA SER A 719 37.00 -12.56 -6.31
C SER A 719 35.60 -13.14 -6.13
N GLY A 720 35.19 -14.04 -7.03
CA GLY A 720 33.86 -14.67 -7.01
C GLY A 720 32.69 -13.79 -7.47
N SER A 721 32.91 -12.48 -7.70
CA SER A 721 31.85 -11.56 -8.10
C SER A 721 31.23 -11.89 -9.45
N THR A 722 29.91 -11.73 -9.56
CA THR A 722 29.16 -12.09 -10.76
C THR A 722 28.14 -11.01 -11.11
N GLY A 723 28.25 -10.45 -12.32
CA GLY A 723 27.37 -9.38 -12.79
C GLY A 723 25.95 -9.91 -13.07
N PHE A 724 25.82 -10.85 -13.99
CA PHE A 724 24.55 -11.51 -14.31
C PHE A 724 24.72 -13.03 -14.27
N LYS A 725 23.75 -13.71 -13.65
CA LYS A 725 23.64 -15.17 -13.73
C LYS A 725 22.18 -15.60 -13.62
N SER A 726 21.74 -16.41 -14.58
CA SER A 726 20.47 -17.14 -14.50
C SER A 726 20.76 -18.64 -14.57
N PHE A 727 20.20 -19.40 -13.63
CA PHE A 727 20.36 -20.85 -13.57
C PHE A 727 19.20 -21.61 -14.22
N GLN A 728 18.09 -20.93 -14.56
CA GLN A 728 16.97 -21.53 -15.26
C GLN A 728 17.07 -21.25 -16.77
N PRO A 729 17.58 -22.20 -17.59
CA PRO A 729 17.76 -21.98 -19.04
C PRO A 729 16.45 -21.77 -19.81
N LYS A 730 15.30 -22.07 -19.20
CA LYS A 730 13.97 -21.85 -19.79
C LYS A 730 13.43 -20.43 -19.58
N ASN A 731 14.10 -19.61 -18.79
CA ASN A 731 13.73 -18.20 -18.65
C ASN A 731 14.02 -17.46 -19.96
N THR A 732 13.17 -16.49 -20.28
CA THR A 732 13.31 -15.68 -21.50
C THR A 732 13.56 -14.22 -21.14
N TRP A 733 14.59 -13.67 -21.76
CA TRP A 733 15.11 -12.34 -21.45
C TRP A 733 15.14 -11.47 -22.71
N LEU A 734 14.92 -10.17 -22.54
CA LEU A 734 15.29 -9.15 -23.50
C LEU A 734 16.15 -8.11 -22.80
N ASN A 735 17.44 -8.08 -23.15
CA ASN A 735 18.33 -7.02 -22.70
C ASN A 735 18.43 -5.93 -23.76
N ILE A 736 18.08 -4.70 -23.39
CA ILE A 736 18.21 -3.49 -24.20
C ILE A 736 19.05 -2.51 -23.38
N GLU A 737 20.31 -2.33 -23.77
CA GLU A 737 21.22 -1.33 -23.17
C GLU A 737 21.48 -1.48 -21.66
N SER A 738 21.14 -2.60 -21.02
CA SER A 738 21.59 -2.86 -19.65
C SER A 738 23.04 -3.35 -19.65
N THR A 739 23.83 -2.86 -18.70
CA THR A 739 25.28 -3.09 -18.62
C THR A 739 25.70 -3.68 -17.27
N TRP A 740 26.75 -4.50 -17.30
CA TRP A 740 27.41 -5.05 -16.13
C TRP A 740 28.91 -4.81 -16.26
N THR A 741 29.51 -4.12 -15.29
CA THR A 741 30.91 -3.71 -15.37
C THR A 741 31.70 -4.08 -14.13
N GLY A 742 32.92 -4.56 -14.36
CA GLY A 742 33.91 -4.76 -13.31
C GLY A 742 33.75 -6.06 -12.51
N PHE A 743 32.79 -6.93 -12.79
CA PHE A 743 32.64 -8.22 -12.12
C PHE A 743 33.66 -9.26 -12.60
N ALA A 744 33.94 -10.31 -11.83
CA ALA A 744 34.82 -11.40 -12.30
C ALA A 744 34.16 -12.24 -13.40
N THR A 745 32.84 -12.45 -13.33
CA THR A 745 32.07 -13.12 -14.39
C THR A 745 30.74 -12.42 -14.66
N GLY A 746 30.04 -12.79 -15.75
CA GLY A 746 28.68 -12.31 -16.03
C GLY A 746 28.57 -10.86 -16.52
N ASN A 747 29.68 -10.21 -16.92
CA ASN A 747 29.65 -8.84 -17.45
C ASN A 747 28.90 -8.69 -18.78
N THR A 748 28.67 -9.79 -19.50
CA THR A 748 27.96 -9.77 -20.80
C THR A 748 26.44 -9.69 -20.65
N GLY A 749 25.90 -9.83 -19.43
CA GLY A 749 24.46 -9.93 -19.21
C GLY A 749 23.88 -11.27 -19.68
N PRO A 750 22.53 -11.38 -19.78
CA PRO A 750 21.89 -12.56 -20.34
C PRO A 750 22.29 -12.73 -21.80
N THR A 751 22.59 -13.96 -22.20
CA THR A 751 22.71 -14.31 -23.61
C THR A 751 21.37 -14.05 -24.30
N LYS A 752 21.38 -13.51 -25.53
CA LYS A 752 20.14 -13.29 -26.29
C LYS A 752 19.38 -14.62 -26.36
N SER A 753 18.23 -14.73 -25.70
CA SER A 753 17.32 -15.84 -25.93
C SER A 753 16.96 -15.83 -27.43
N PRO A 754 17.08 -16.95 -28.15
CA PRO A 754 16.63 -17.00 -29.54
C PRO A 754 15.15 -16.61 -29.58
N ASP A 755 14.81 -15.68 -30.47
CA ASP A 755 13.42 -15.28 -30.71
C ASP A 755 12.64 -16.55 -31.10
N ARG A 756 11.83 -17.08 -30.18
CA ARG A 756 10.69 -17.93 -30.55
C ARG A 756 9.48 -17.04 -30.63
#